data_AF-A8N405-F1
#
_entry.id   AF-A8N405-F1
#
_cell.length_a   1.000
_cell.length_b   1.000
_cell.length_c   1.000
_cell.angle_alpha   90.00
_cell.angle_beta   90.00
_cell.angle_gamma   90.00
#
_symmetry.space_group_name_H-M   'P 1'
#
loop_
_entity.id
_entity.type
_entity.pdbx_description
1 polymer ?
#
loop_
_entity_poly.entity_id
_entity_poly.type
_entity_poly.pdbx_seq_one_letter_code
_entity_poly.pdbx_strand_id
1 'polypeptide(L)'
;MSTTDVMDVDHDAARPVPNHDGARPTTDHNDAARPMKRQRSPEPVLPLQVLLLSLPNLLLHPPNHKFYHKSLYLSRLAFHRCLMLQNLDADVECKIWTSLAEAGIRMGLGVEGIEHEVEKAITKALLIAQHHPALRPYRVHLTLLSARLAQHQLNFKFAQNTLRRQITSFLSPQDAPHLVYMSHLGYISSLSVPDAGGVLLPTAKSLGAIQDLHTLGTSRGHADIVKLAAALRVHALLQMGSMDMVQDALGHAQQLLSFPDDKTMTEAAATFAHAPRSKNETAFLVYTLVMGAVYYTHIGDAASTEARTKVLHEMLDGNALSAFGPHGILEVWFPGSHPLYVRTAHPRILFTTAFLVTAIAKRDPVGRKPKRKVFAAEGLVVVERELKKEPSFPLWASEADFYEHRSRLQKLKADLMCEIIGVCIMRSEFGEAEKTMSELIAHTRNEQLFNYYSARITLLQAQLSHALGHPERALQCYQVAAYLSRKRDPSRPLRANDEDEGVEDQWTHAAASAGELWVRIGLLRSEMAAIIAYGEAVDSAREVYFKQQEVALRHMADDVIRACAGLGGALGAISCVLEACLTSEFLKAKQHLKDALKIVSSSNDNHLRALILALIASQYLTTSMEHAEAMLATAEQLAAGLGAQPRSSTVEKNGGTPTQRSNPGKTGDGVGNAPLRLWIGERMLELKRRAGDEVAARNQEMLNVKLRIAVQKIEQRKSVFGPVPVPVPVDQSFSKLGIDDFVYGPP
;
A
#
# COMPACT_ATOMS: atom_id res chain seq x y z
N MET A 1 -8.23 -0.59 31.04
CA MET A 1 -9.07 -0.45 32.24
C MET A 1 -9.81 -1.76 32.43
N SER A 2 -9.51 -2.43 33.54
CA SER A 2 -10.34 -3.39 34.29
C SER A 2 -11.16 -4.42 33.53
N THR A 3 -10.63 -5.64 33.49
CA THR A 3 -11.39 -6.91 33.47
C THR A 3 -11.96 -7.22 34.85
N THR A 4 -13.25 -7.62 34.87
CA THR A 4 -13.90 -8.75 35.58
C THR A 4 -15.26 -8.32 36.12
N ASP A 5 -16.32 -8.97 35.64
CA ASP A 5 -17.14 -9.75 36.56
C ASP A 5 -17.81 -10.92 35.83
N VAL A 6 -17.67 -12.06 36.48
CA VAL A 6 -18.18 -13.39 36.14
C VAL A 6 -19.52 -13.51 36.84
N MET A 7 -20.57 -13.88 36.11
CA MET A 7 -21.76 -14.49 36.70
C MET A 7 -22.13 -15.74 35.89
N ASP A 8 -21.86 -16.87 36.52
CA ASP A 8 -22.50 -18.16 36.27
C ASP A 8 -24.01 -18.04 36.46
N VAL A 9 -24.78 -18.49 35.46
CA VAL A 9 -26.14 -19.00 35.67
C VAL A 9 -26.33 -20.21 34.76
N ASP A 10 -26.24 -21.39 35.38
CA ASP A 10 -26.86 -22.61 34.90
C ASP A 10 -28.38 -22.43 34.75
N HIS A 11 -28.94 -22.81 33.61
CA HIS A 11 -30.25 -23.47 33.61
C HIS A 11 -30.48 -24.30 32.33
N ASP A 12 -30.60 -25.60 32.59
CA ASP A 12 -31.32 -26.62 31.83
C ASP A 12 -32.54 -26.10 31.08
N ALA A 13 -32.66 -26.50 29.81
CA ALA A 13 -33.95 -26.83 29.20
C ALA A 13 -33.75 -27.66 27.93
N ALA A 14 -33.72 -28.98 28.12
CA ALA A 14 -33.85 -29.97 27.06
C ALA A 14 -35.17 -29.76 26.29
N ARG A 15 -35.10 -29.71 24.96
CA ARG A 15 -36.29 -29.77 24.09
C ARG A 15 -36.74 -31.23 23.94
N PRO A 16 -38.01 -31.56 24.21
CA PRO A 16 -38.51 -32.91 24.03
C PRO A 16 -38.89 -33.16 22.56
N VAL A 17 -38.50 -34.34 22.09
CA VAL A 17 -39.01 -34.98 20.88
C VAL A 17 -40.37 -35.58 21.20
N PRO A 18 -41.46 -35.29 20.47
CA PRO A 18 -42.69 -36.03 20.66
C PRO A 18 -42.64 -37.34 19.86
N ASN A 19 -42.42 -38.43 20.59
CA ASN A 19 -42.87 -39.76 20.21
C ASN A 19 -44.40 -39.79 20.31
N HIS A 20 -45.08 -40.15 19.23
CA HIS A 20 -46.47 -40.60 19.27
C HIS A 20 -46.55 -42.00 18.69
N ASP A 21 -46.48 -42.99 19.59
CA ASP A 21 -47.03 -44.33 19.39
C ASP A 21 -48.43 -44.37 20.00
N GLY A 22 -49.35 -45.07 19.32
CA GLY A 22 -50.56 -45.61 19.95
C GLY A 22 -51.86 -45.29 19.22
N ALA A 23 -52.34 -46.24 18.41
CA ALA A 23 -53.61 -46.94 18.59
C ALA A 23 -54.14 -47.47 17.24
N ARG A 24 -54.19 -48.80 17.12
CA ARG A 24 -54.99 -49.51 16.12
C ARG A 24 -56.48 -49.41 16.50
N PRO A 25 -57.36 -49.23 15.51
CA PRO A 25 -58.59 -50.00 15.46
C PRO A 25 -58.65 -50.87 14.21
N THR A 26 -59.15 -52.07 14.43
CA THR A 26 -59.48 -53.11 13.46
C THR A 26 -60.73 -52.75 12.65
N THR A 27 -60.72 -53.21 11.39
CA THR A 27 -61.85 -53.70 10.58
C THR A 27 -63.08 -52.79 10.40
N ASP A 28 -63.32 -52.32 9.16
CA ASP A 28 -64.42 -52.88 8.36
C ASP A 28 -64.45 -52.39 6.90
N HIS A 29 -65.05 -53.25 6.08
CA HIS A 29 -65.22 -53.21 4.64
C HIS A 29 -65.51 -51.85 3.98
N ASN A 30 -64.76 -51.54 2.92
CA ASN A 30 -65.34 -50.89 1.74
C ASN A 30 -64.51 -51.20 0.48
N ASP A 31 -64.95 -52.21 -0.27
CA ASP A 31 -64.59 -52.44 -1.66
C ASP A 31 -65.22 -51.33 -2.52
N ALA A 32 -64.48 -50.26 -2.81
CA ALA A 32 -64.83 -49.32 -3.86
C ALA A 32 -63.60 -48.61 -4.46
N ALA A 33 -63.44 -48.82 -5.77
CA ALA A 33 -62.64 -48.04 -6.71
C ALA A 33 -61.10 -48.04 -6.53
N ARG A 34 -60.43 -48.93 -7.28
CA ARG A 34 -59.02 -48.78 -7.68
C ARG A 34 -58.80 -47.38 -8.31
N PRO A 35 -57.84 -46.56 -7.83
CA PRO A 35 -57.46 -45.36 -8.56
C PRO A 35 -56.77 -45.80 -9.85
N MET A 36 -57.32 -45.34 -10.97
CA MET A 36 -56.82 -45.55 -12.31
C MET A 36 -55.31 -45.27 -12.39
N LYS A 37 -54.61 -46.10 -13.19
CA LYS A 37 -53.27 -45.84 -13.72
C LYS A 37 -53.13 -44.35 -14.04
N ARG A 38 -52.34 -43.62 -13.25
CA ARG A 38 -51.96 -42.23 -13.53
C ARG A 38 -51.19 -42.25 -14.85
N GLN A 39 -51.86 -41.89 -15.95
CA GLN A 39 -51.26 -41.66 -17.26
C GLN A 39 -50.18 -40.58 -17.05
N ARG A 40 -48.90 -40.97 -17.06
CA ARG A 40 -47.80 -40.01 -17.17
C ARG A 40 -47.98 -39.32 -18.52
N SER A 41 -48.52 -38.09 -18.51
CA SER A 41 -48.43 -37.21 -19.66
C SER A 41 -46.95 -37.09 -20.04
N PRO A 42 -46.57 -37.21 -21.33
CA PRO A 42 -45.18 -37.06 -21.74
C PRO A 42 -44.68 -35.70 -21.24
N GLU A 43 -43.62 -35.72 -20.42
CA GLU A 43 -43.00 -34.49 -19.95
C GLU A 43 -42.53 -33.67 -21.17
N PRO A 44 -42.81 -32.37 -21.22
CA PRO A 44 -42.39 -31.53 -22.34
C PRO A 44 -40.86 -31.58 -22.44
N VAL A 45 -40.36 -32.14 -23.55
CA VAL A 45 -38.92 -32.20 -23.83
C VAL A 45 -38.42 -30.78 -24.01
N LEU A 46 -37.44 -30.36 -23.20
CA LEU A 46 -36.84 -29.04 -23.30
C LEU A 46 -36.24 -28.86 -24.70
N PRO A 47 -36.54 -27.78 -25.44
CA PRO A 47 -35.93 -27.55 -26.75
C PRO A 47 -34.40 -27.56 -26.65
N LEU A 48 -33.73 -28.24 -27.58
CA LEU A 48 -32.27 -28.42 -27.55
C LEU A 48 -31.52 -27.09 -27.47
N GLN A 49 -32.02 -26.06 -28.16
CA GLN A 49 -31.48 -24.69 -28.13
C GLN A 49 -31.50 -24.09 -26.71
N VAL A 50 -32.61 -24.27 -25.99
CA VAL A 50 -32.76 -23.77 -24.61
C VAL A 50 -31.83 -24.53 -23.67
N LEU A 51 -31.70 -25.85 -23.84
CA LEU A 51 -30.80 -26.67 -23.04
C LEU A 51 -29.35 -26.24 -23.24
N LEU A 52 -28.89 -26.15 -24.49
CA LEU A 52 -27.50 -25.81 -24.80
C LEU A 52 -27.16 -24.35 -24.41
N LEU A 53 -28.10 -23.41 -24.53
CA LEU A 53 -27.92 -22.02 -24.07
C LEU A 53 -27.86 -21.93 -22.54
N SER A 54 -28.60 -22.79 -21.83
CA SER A 54 -28.65 -22.81 -20.36
C SER A 54 -27.50 -23.58 -19.73
N LEU A 55 -26.93 -24.55 -20.46
CA LEU A 55 -25.88 -25.44 -19.98
C LEU A 55 -24.65 -24.69 -19.41
N PRO A 56 -24.11 -23.62 -20.04
CA PRO A 56 -23.05 -22.81 -19.45
C PRO A 56 -23.37 -22.32 -18.04
N ASN A 57 -24.57 -21.78 -17.81
CA ASN A 57 -24.96 -21.28 -16.48
C ASN A 57 -25.04 -22.40 -15.42
N LEU A 58 -25.30 -23.63 -15.84
CA LEU A 58 -25.33 -24.81 -14.96
C LEU A 58 -23.93 -25.38 -14.69
N LEU A 59 -23.01 -25.24 -15.65
CA LEU A 59 -21.65 -25.80 -15.56
C LEU A 59 -20.64 -24.82 -14.98
N LEU A 60 -20.89 -23.50 -15.08
CA LEU A 60 -19.94 -22.47 -14.68
C LEU A 60 -19.54 -22.61 -13.22
N HIS A 61 -18.23 -22.72 -13.02
CA HIS A 61 -17.60 -22.67 -11.72
C HIS A 61 -16.87 -21.34 -11.53
N PRO A 62 -16.62 -20.90 -10.28
CA PRO A 62 -15.76 -19.76 -10.02
C PRO A 62 -14.28 -20.09 -10.34
N PRO A 63 -13.42 -19.08 -10.56
CA PRO A 63 -12.03 -19.28 -10.99
C PRO A 63 -11.15 -20.06 -10.01
N ASN A 64 -11.50 -20.11 -8.72
CA ASN A 64 -10.79 -20.89 -7.71
C ASN A 64 -11.16 -22.39 -7.70
N HIS A 65 -12.13 -22.82 -8.50
CA HIS A 65 -12.60 -24.21 -8.50
C HIS A 65 -11.79 -25.08 -9.49
N LYS A 66 -11.47 -26.32 -9.10
CA LYS A 66 -10.69 -27.28 -9.92
C LYS A 66 -11.27 -27.60 -11.29
N PHE A 67 -12.57 -27.40 -11.50
CA PHE A 67 -13.25 -27.63 -12.79
C PHE A 67 -13.54 -26.34 -13.57
N TYR A 68 -12.99 -25.19 -13.17
CA TYR A 68 -13.16 -23.91 -13.85
C TYR A 68 -12.88 -24.00 -15.36
N HIS A 69 -11.66 -24.40 -15.72
CA HIS A 69 -11.23 -24.53 -17.12
C HIS A 69 -12.10 -25.51 -17.91
N LYS A 70 -12.46 -26.66 -17.29
CA LYS A 70 -13.35 -27.64 -17.91
C LYS A 70 -14.75 -27.06 -18.15
N SER A 71 -15.28 -26.28 -17.20
CA SER A 71 -16.59 -25.65 -17.35
C SER A 71 -16.61 -24.61 -18.46
N LEU A 72 -15.56 -23.79 -18.61
CA LEU A 72 -15.43 -22.83 -19.70
C LEU A 72 -15.31 -23.52 -21.05
N TYR A 73 -14.51 -24.57 -21.13
CA TYR A 73 -14.35 -25.36 -22.35
C TYR A 73 -15.67 -26.03 -22.78
N LEU A 74 -16.39 -26.65 -21.85
CA LEU A 74 -17.71 -27.25 -22.13
C LEU A 74 -18.75 -26.18 -22.52
N SER A 75 -18.72 -25.02 -21.88
CA SER A 75 -19.58 -23.88 -22.25
C SER A 75 -19.30 -23.42 -23.68
N ARG A 76 -18.03 -23.27 -24.04
CA ARG A 76 -17.57 -22.95 -25.40
C ARG A 76 -18.06 -23.99 -26.42
N LEU A 77 -17.92 -25.28 -26.13
CA LEU A 77 -18.44 -26.35 -26.99
C LEU A 77 -19.96 -26.29 -27.14
N ALA A 78 -20.69 -26.01 -26.05
CA ALA A 78 -22.15 -25.88 -26.09
C ALA A 78 -22.57 -24.71 -27.00
N PHE A 79 -21.90 -23.56 -26.91
CA PHE A 79 -22.15 -22.42 -27.79
C PHE A 79 -21.88 -22.74 -29.26
N HIS A 80 -20.78 -23.43 -29.59
CA HIS A 80 -20.52 -23.87 -30.96
C HIS A 80 -21.60 -24.83 -31.48
N ARG A 81 -22.05 -25.75 -30.63
CA ARG A 81 -23.15 -26.67 -30.99
C ARG A 81 -24.46 -25.93 -31.20
N CYS A 82 -24.75 -24.89 -30.42
CA CYS A 82 -25.90 -24.01 -30.68
C CYS A 82 -25.79 -23.35 -32.06
N LEU A 83 -24.63 -22.78 -32.40
CA LEU A 83 -24.41 -22.07 -33.67
C LEU A 83 -24.48 -22.98 -34.90
N MET A 84 -24.39 -24.30 -34.73
CA MET A 84 -24.60 -25.28 -35.80
C MET A 84 -26.08 -25.56 -36.08
N LEU A 85 -27.00 -25.12 -35.20
CA LEU A 85 -28.44 -25.29 -35.42
C LEU A 85 -28.92 -24.30 -36.48
N GLN A 86 -29.77 -24.77 -37.39
CA GLN A 86 -30.35 -23.94 -38.43
C GLN A 86 -31.53 -23.12 -37.88
N ASN A 87 -31.78 -21.95 -38.47
CA ASN A 87 -32.92 -21.08 -38.17
C ASN A 87 -32.98 -20.59 -36.71
N LEU A 88 -31.85 -20.11 -36.17
CA LEU A 88 -31.85 -19.43 -34.87
C LEU A 88 -32.51 -18.05 -35.00
N ASP A 89 -33.33 -17.70 -34.02
CA ASP A 89 -33.81 -16.33 -33.88
C ASP A 89 -32.63 -15.38 -33.64
N ALA A 90 -32.70 -14.17 -34.20
CA ALA A 90 -31.61 -13.20 -34.13
C ALA A 90 -31.21 -12.83 -32.68
N ASP A 91 -32.15 -12.85 -31.75
CA ASP A 91 -31.88 -12.58 -30.34
C ASP A 91 -31.10 -13.73 -29.68
N VAL A 92 -31.46 -14.98 -29.98
CA VAL A 92 -30.78 -16.18 -29.51
C VAL A 92 -29.38 -16.25 -30.12
N GLU A 93 -29.25 -16.02 -31.43
CA GLU A 93 -27.95 -16.02 -32.11
C GLU A 93 -27.01 -14.95 -31.53
N CYS A 94 -27.50 -13.72 -31.32
CA CYS A 94 -26.74 -12.64 -30.70
C CYS A 94 -26.30 -12.97 -29.28
N LYS A 95 -27.19 -13.59 -28.47
CA LYS A 95 -26.86 -14.07 -27.12
C LYS A 95 -25.74 -15.12 -27.14
N ILE A 96 -25.79 -16.07 -28.07
CA ILE A 96 -24.77 -17.12 -28.18
C ILE A 96 -23.42 -16.51 -28.54
N TRP A 97 -23.36 -15.65 -29.55
CA TRP A 97 -22.10 -14.98 -29.94
C TRP A 97 -21.56 -14.10 -28.82
N THR A 98 -22.41 -13.35 -28.11
CA THR A 98 -22.00 -12.55 -26.95
C THR A 98 -21.42 -13.44 -25.85
N SER A 99 -22.09 -14.56 -25.54
CA SER A 99 -21.65 -15.49 -24.49
C SER A 99 -20.35 -16.20 -24.87
N LEU A 100 -20.12 -16.48 -26.16
CA LEU A 100 -18.87 -17.03 -26.67
C LEU A 100 -17.72 -16.02 -26.49
N ALA A 101 -17.95 -14.74 -26.80
CA ALA A 101 -16.97 -13.68 -26.59
C ALA A 101 -16.62 -13.52 -25.10
N GLU A 102 -17.61 -13.52 -24.21
CA GLU A 102 -17.37 -13.48 -22.76
C GLU A 102 -16.60 -14.69 -22.24
N ALA A 103 -16.98 -15.89 -22.70
CA ALA A 103 -16.30 -17.13 -22.30
C ALA A 103 -14.83 -17.10 -22.76
N GLY A 104 -14.56 -16.68 -23.99
CA GLY A 104 -13.19 -16.53 -24.49
C GLY A 104 -12.37 -15.51 -23.69
N ILE A 105 -12.95 -14.35 -23.35
CA ILE A 105 -12.27 -13.37 -22.47
C ILE A 105 -11.97 -13.96 -21.09
N ARG A 106 -12.87 -14.77 -20.52
CA ARG A 106 -12.66 -15.47 -19.23
C ARG A 106 -11.58 -16.55 -19.31
N MET A 107 -11.49 -17.26 -20.43
CA MET A 107 -10.41 -18.24 -20.69
C MET A 107 -9.04 -17.57 -20.81
N GLY A 108 -9.01 -16.29 -21.17
CA GLY A 108 -7.79 -15.50 -21.33
C GLY A 108 -7.43 -15.32 -22.81
N LEU A 109 -7.20 -14.07 -23.21
CA LEU A 109 -6.89 -13.71 -24.59
C LEU A 109 -5.49 -14.16 -25.04
N GLY A 110 -4.60 -14.52 -24.11
CA GLY A 110 -3.29 -15.10 -24.43
C GLY A 110 -3.32 -16.58 -24.83
N VAL A 111 -4.48 -17.25 -24.75
CA VAL A 111 -4.62 -18.65 -25.17
C VAL A 111 -4.74 -18.73 -26.69
N GLU A 112 -3.96 -19.61 -27.31
CA GLU A 112 -3.90 -19.75 -28.77
C GLU A 112 -5.29 -19.93 -29.40
N GLY A 113 -5.60 -19.09 -30.39
CA GLY A 113 -6.86 -19.11 -31.13
C GLY A 113 -8.06 -18.46 -30.41
N ILE A 114 -8.01 -18.25 -29.09
CA ILE A 114 -9.11 -17.63 -28.34
C ILE A 114 -9.30 -16.17 -28.74
N GLU A 115 -8.21 -15.41 -28.93
CA GLU A 115 -8.29 -14.00 -29.31
C GLU A 115 -9.08 -13.81 -30.62
N HIS A 116 -8.75 -14.58 -31.65
CA HIS A 116 -9.42 -14.53 -32.95
C HIS A 116 -10.89 -14.98 -32.86
N GLU A 117 -11.18 -16.00 -32.05
CA GLU A 117 -12.53 -16.47 -31.79
C GLU A 117 -13.40 -15.40 -31.11
N VAL A 118 -12.84 -14.71 -30.11
CA VAL A 118 -13.49 -13.59 -29.41
C VAL A 118 -13.75 -12.45 -30.38
N GLU A 119 -12.76 -12.08 -31.20
CA GLU A 119 -12.92 -11.03 -32.22
C GLU A 119 -14.07 -11.36 -33.19
N LYS A 120 -14.05 -12.57 -33.76
CA LYS A 120 -15.10 -13.05 -34.67
C LYS A 120 -16.47 -13.03 -34.01
N ALA A 121 -16.57 -13.49 -32.77
CA ALA A 121 -17.82 -13.52 -32.02
C ALA A 121 -18.37 -12.12 -31.77
N ILE A 122 -17.51 -11.18 -31.37
CA ILE A 122 -17.87 -9.77 -31.17
C ILE A 122 -18.37 -9.15 -32.48
N THR A 123 -17.65 -9.34 -33.59
CA THR A 123 -18.04 -8.79 -34.91
C THR A 123 -19.40 -9.31 -35.35
N LYS A 124 -19.64 -10.63 -35.24
CA LYS A 124 -20.93 -11.24 -35.61
C LYS A 124 -22.07 -10.76 -34.73
N ALA A 125 -21.89 -10.73 -33.41
CA ALA A 125 -22.91 -10.25 -32.48
C ALA A 125 -23.23 -8.77 -32.70
N LEU A 126 -22.22 -7.92 -32.96
CA LEU A 126 -22.43 -6.50 -33.25
C LEU A 126 -23.23 -6.28 -34.52
N LEU A 127 -22.96 -7.06 -35.58
CA LEU A 127 -23.72 -6.98 -36.83
C LEU A 127 -25.20 -7.29 -36.59
N ILE A 128 -25.50 -8.36 -35.87
CA ILE A 128 -26.89 -8.74 -35.53
C ILE A 128 -27.53 -7.63 -34.66
N ALA A 129 -26.85 -7.18 -33.60
CA ALA A 129 -27.37 -6.14 -32.72
C ALA A 129 -27.60 -4.78 -33.42
N GLN A 130 -26.88 -4.49 -34.51
CA GLN A 130 -27.09 -3.29 -35.33
C GLN A 130 -28.35 -3.37 -36.20
N HIS A 131 -28.71 -4.57 -36.68
CA HIS A 131 -29.90 -4.78 -37.50
C HIS A 131 -31.20 -4.88 -36.67
N HIS A 132 -31.11 -5.16 -35.38
CA HIS A 132 -32.27 -5.36 -34.51
C HIS A 132 -32.32 -4.34 -33.35
N PRO A 133 -33.21 -3.33 -33.39
CA PRO A 133 -33.30 -2.28 -32.36
C PRO A 133 -33.53 -2.81 -30.93
N ALA A 134 -34.25 -3.93 -30.78
CA ALA A 134 -34.49 -4.57 -29.47
C ALA A 134 -33.19 -5.08 -28.80
N LEU A 135 -32.13 -5.32 -29.57
CA LEU A 135 -30.83 -5.79 -29.10
C LEU A 135 -29.85 -4.64 -28.80
N ARG A 136 -30.33 -3.39 -28.75
CA ARG A 136 -29.51 -2.23 -28.41
C ARG A 136 -28.68 -2.39 -27.12
N PRO A 137 -29.16 -3.02 -26.03
CA PRO A 137 -28.34 -3.27 -24.83
C PRO A 137 -27.09 -4.13 -25.13
N TYR A 138 -27.23 -5.16 -25.97
CA TYR A 138 -26.11 -6.00 -26.41
C TYR A 138 -25.07 -5.19 -27.18
N ARG A 139 -25.51 -4.28 -28.05
CA ARG A 139 -24.59 -3.41 -28.80
C ARG A 139 -23.65 -2.63 -27.87
N VAL A 140 -24.17 -2.07 -26.77
CA VAL A 140 -23.35 -1.32 -25.80
C VAL A 140 -22.33 -2.24 -25.14
N HIS A 141 -22.78 -3.40 -24.64
CA HIS A 141 -21.93 -4.38 -24.00
C HIS A 141 -20.84 -4.92 -24.93
N LEU A 142 -21.20 -5.33 -26.15
CA LEU A 142 -20.27 -5.81 -27.16
C LEU A 142 -19.26 -4.74 -27.60
N THR A 143 -19.65 -3.47 -27.60
CA THR A 143 -18.74 -2.35 -27.87
C THR A 143 -17.69 -2.22 -26.75
N LEU A 144 -18.08 -2.45 -25.49
CA LEU A 144 -17.15 -2.50 -24.37
C LEU A 144 -16.21 -3.71 -24.45
N LEU A 145 -16.71 -4.90 -24.83
CA LEU A 145 -15.87 -6.07 -25.06
C LEU A 145 -14.88 -5.84 -26.22
N SER A 146 -15.34 -5.21 -27.31
CA SER A 146 -14.49 -4.83 -28.45
C SER A 146 -13.39 -3.86 -28.02
N ALA A 147 -13.72 -2.86 -27.19
CA ALA A 147 -12.73 -1.93 -26.67
C ALA A 147 -11.71 -2.62 -25.76
N ARG A 148 -12.13 -3.55 -24.90
CA ARG A 148 -11.22 -4.35 -24.06
C ARG A 148 -10.28 -5.23 -24.88
N LEU A 149 -10.80 -5.89 -25.92
CA LEU A 149 -9.99 -6.66 -26.85
C LEU A 149 -8.96 -5.77 -27.54
N ALA A 150 -9.37 -4.59 -28.02
CA ALA A 150 -8.46 -3.64 -28.63
C ALA A 150 -7.38 -3.13 -27.67
N GLN A 151 -7.68 -2.95 -26.37
CA GLN A 151 -6.68 -2.62 -25.36
C GLN A 151 -5.68 -3.75 -25.15
N HIS A 152 -6.13 -5.01 -25.13
CA HIS A 152 -5.26 -6.19 -25.06
C HIS A 152 -4.32 -6.25 -26.28
N GLN A 153 -4.83 -5.91 -27.47
CA GLN A 153 -4.07 -5.78 -28.72
C GLN A 153 -3.20 -4.51 -28.79
N LEU A 154 -3.08 -3.75 -27.68
CA LEU A 154 -2.33 -2.49 -27.60
C LEU A 154 -2.84 -1.39 -28.55
N ASN A 155 -4.07 -1.52 -29.07
CA ASN A 155 -4.73 -0.55 -29.94
C ASN A 155 -5.62 0.42 -29.14
N PHE A 156 -5.00 1.14 -28.21
CA PHE A 156 -5.69 2.06 -27.28
C PHE A 156 -6.49 3.16 -27.99
N LYS A 157 -5.96 3.71 -29.10
CA LYS A 157 -6.63 4.76 -29.88
C LYS A 157 -7.95 4.27 -30.47
N PHE A 158 -7.99 3.04 -30.99
CA PHE A 158 -9.22 2.44 -31.49
C PHE A 158 -10.24 2.22 -30.38
N ALA A 159 -9.81 1.68 -29.23
CA ALA A 159 -10.68 1.49 -28.07
C ALA A 159 -11.32 2.81 -27.62
N GLN A 160 -10.51 3.86 -27.47
CA GLN A 160 -10.96 5.20 -27.06
C GLN A 160 -11.94 5.81 -28.07
N ASN A 161 -11.64 5.77 -29.36
CA ASN A 161 -12.51 6.30 -30.41
C ASN A 161 -13.85 5.57 -30.48
N THR A 162 -13.82 4.25 -30.34
CA THR A 162 -15.01 3.40 -30.36
C THR A 162 -15.94 3.71 -29.18
N LEU A 163 -15.40 3.84 -27.98
CA LEU A 163 -16.17 4.18 -26.78
C LEU A 163 -16.67 5.62 -26.78
N ARG A 164 -15.86 6.58 -27.26
CA ARG A 164 -16.31 7.97 -27.45
C ARG A 164 -17.48 8.06 -28.42
N ARG A 165 -17.41 7.37 -29.57
CA ARG A 165 -18.53 7.30 -30.53
C ARG A 165 -19.77 6.68 -29.89
N GLN A 166 -19.60 5.64 -29.06
CA GLN A 166 -20.71 5.03 -28.33
C GLN A 166 -21.37 6.02 -27.36
N ILE A 167 -20.58 6.81 -26.63
CA ILE A 167 -21.10 7.86 -25.74
C ILE A 167 -21.89 8.91 -26.54
N THR A 168 -21.35 9.39 -27.66
CA THR A 168 -22.04 10.36 -28.53
C THR A 168 -23.34 9.81 -29.15
N SER A 169 -23.48 8.48 -29.25
CA SER A 169 -24.71 7.85 -29.77
C SER A 169 -25.90 7.90 -28.82
N PHE A 170 -25.69 8.23 -27.55
CA PHE A 170 -26.79 8.43 -26.59
C PHE A 170 -27.39 9.82 -26.76
N LEU A 171 -28.30 9.96 -27.72
CA LEU A 171 -28.96 11.21 -28.06
C LEU A 171 -30.30 11.41 -27.32
N SER A 172 -30.88 10.33 -26.78
CA SER A 172 -32.22 10.38 -26.18
C SER A 172 -32.16 10.40 -24.65
N PRO A 173 -32.95 11.26 -23.99
CA PRO A 173 -33.19 11.17 -22.55
C PRO A 173 -33.76 9.82 -22.10
N GLN A 174 -34.34 9.05 -23.02
CA GLN A 174 -34.91 7.73 -22.75
C GLN A 174 -33.87 6.61 -22.70
N ASP A 175 -32.60 6.90 -23.01
CA ASP A 175 -31.56 5.87 -22.96
C ASP A 175 -31.31 5.42 -21.52
N ALA A 176 -31.34 4.10 -21.32
CA ALA A 176 -31.25 3.47 -20.00
C ALA A 176 -30.00 3.95 -19.23
N PRO A 177 -30.15 4.58 -18.05
CA PRO A 177 -29.03 5.19 -17.32
C PRO A 177 -27.82 4.27 -17.11
N HIS A 178 -28.04 3.01 -16.76
CA HIS A 178 -26.95 2.06 -16.52
C HIS A 178 -26.08 1.83 -17.76
N LEU A 179 -26.64 1.82 -18.98
CA LEU A 179 -25.88 1.67 -20.21
C LEU A 179 -25.05 2.91 -20.54
N VAL A 180 -25.61 4.09 -20.28
CA VAL A 180 -24.93 5.37 -20.45
C VAL A 180 -23.72 5.43 -19.51
N TYR A 181 -23.92 5.22 -18.22
CA TYR A 181 -22.84 5.28 -17.23
C TYR A 181 -21.80 4.17 -17.41
N MET A 182 -22.23 2.96 -17.78
CA MET A 182 -21.30 1.88 -18.12
C MET A 182 -20.38 2.27 -19.29
N SER A 183 -20.89 2.99 -20.30
CA SER A 183 -20.10 3.48 -21.43
C SER A 183 -19.10 4.55 -21.00
N HIS A 184 -19.51 5.48 -20.12
CA HIS A 184 -18.61 6.49 -19.56
C HIS A 184 -17.49 5.87 -18.72
N LEU A 185 -17.81 4.91 -17.84
CA LEU A 185 -16.82 4.21 -17.01
C LEU A 185 -15.86 3.38 -17.88
N GLY A 186 -16.38 2.71 -18.91
CA GLY A 186 -15.56 2.02 -19.90
C GLY A 186 -14.59 2.98 -20.62
N TYR A 187 -15.07 4.17 -21.01
CA TYR A 187 -14.23 5.18 -21.64
C TYR A 187 -13.16 5.71 -20.69
N ILE A 188 -13.51 6.03 -19.43
CA ILE A 188 -12.55 6.44 -18.41
C ILE A 188 -11.45 5.38 -18.24
N SER A 189 -11.82 4.10 -18.11
CA SER A 189 -10.87 2.99 -18.02
C SER A 189 -10.00 2.84 -19.28
N SER A 190 -10.51 3.19 -20.46
CA SER A 190 -9.75 3.15 -21.72
C SER A 190 -8.72 4.26 -21.89
N LEU A 191 -8.79 5.30 -21.05
CA LEU A 191 -7.86 6.42 -21.04
C LEU A 191 -6.64 6.16 -20.16
N SER A 192 -6.54 4.98 -19.54
CA SER A 192 -5.35 4.55 -18.81
C SER A 192 -4.32 3.91 -19.76
N VAL A 193 -3.04 4.12 -19.47
CA VAL A 193 -1.90 3.62 -20.26
C VAL A 193 -1.02 2.78 -19.35
N PRO A 194 -0.48 1.63 -19.82
CA PRO A 194 0.44 0.84 -19.01
C PRO A 194 1.72 1.62 -18.71
N ASP A 195 2.15 1.59 -17.46
CA ASP A 195 3.48 2.04 -17.05
C ASP A 195 4.55 0.98 -17.37
N ALA A 196 5.80 1.26 -17.01
CA ALA A 196 6.92 0.32 -17.20
C ALA A 196 6.71 -1.02 -16.45
N GLY A 197 5.89 -1.04 -15.40
CA GLY A 197 5.51 -2.23 -14.64
C GLY A 197 4.24 -2.92 -15.14
N GLY A 198 3.67 -2.46 -16.27
CA GLY A 198 2.42 -2.95 -16.83
C GLY A 198 1.16 -2.50 -16.08
N VAL A 199 1.29 -1.64 -15.06
CA VAL A 199 0.16 -1.08 -14.31
C VAL A 199 -0.48 0.03 -15.13
N LEU A 200 -1.80 -0.04 -15.31
CA LEU A 200 -2.54 0.98 -16.05
C LEU A 200 -2.68 2.26 -15.22
N LEU A 201 -1.96 3.32 -15.60
CA LEU A 201 -2.05 4.64 -14.99
C LEU A 201 -3.06 5.54 -15.73
N PRO A 202 -3.94 6.26 -15.01
CA PRO A 202 -4.82 7.27 -15.59
C PRO A 202 -4.04 8.40 -16.28
N THR A 203 -4.67 9.10 -17.22
CA THR A 203 -4.08 10.22 -17.95
C THR A 203 -4.81 11.52 -17.65
N ALA A 204 -4.25 12.68 -18.00
CA ALA A 204 -4.97 13.95 -17.86
C ALA A 204 -6.35 13.95 -18.57
N LYS A 205 -6.49 13.18 -19.67
CA LYS A 205 -7.75 13.00 -20.38
C LYS A 205 -8.80 12.27 -19.53
N SER A 206 -8.40 11.35 -18.65
CA SER A 206 -9.36 10.66 -17.77
C SER A 206 -9.98 11.62 -16.76
N LEU A 207 -9.26 12.65 -16.29
CA LEU A 207 -9.84 13.68 -15.41
C LEU A 207 -10.97 14.46 -16.10
N GLY A 208 -10.79 14.80 -17.38
CA GLY A 208 -11.85 15.41 -18.19
C GLY A 208 -13.07 14.49 -18.34
N ALA A 209 -12.85 13.21 -18.67
CA ALA A 209 -13.93 12.22 -18.78
C ALA A 209 -14.66 11.95 -17.45
N ILE A 210 -13.95 12.00 -16.31
CA ILE A 210 -14.55 11.91 -14.97
C ILE A 210 -15.41 13.16 -14.69
N GLN A 211 -14.95 14.35 -15.09
CA GLN A 211 -15.75 15.58 -14.96
C GLN A 211 -17.02 15.54 -15.82
N ASP A 212 -16.94 14.98 -17.04
CA ASP A 212 -18.11 14.75 -17.89
C ASP A 212 -19.11 13.81 -17.21
N LEU A 213 -18.64 12.72 -16.61
CA LEU A 213 -19.46 11.78 -15.83
C LEU A 213 -20.13 12.47 -14.63
N HIS A 214 -19.37 13.28 -13.89
CA HIS A 214 -19.90 14.06 -12.76
C HIS A 214 -21.02 15.00 -13.23
N THR A 215 -20.77 15.79 -14.28
CA THR A 215 -21.72 16.76 -14.83
C THR A 215 -23.00 16.07 -15.33
N LEU A 216 -22.86 14.90 -15.96
CA LEU A 216 -23.99 14.08 -16.38
C LEU A 216 -24.77 13.49 -15.20
N GLY A 217 -24.09 13.07 -14.13
CA GLY A 217 -24.70 12.64 -12.88
C GLY A 217 -25.54 13.75 -12.25
N THR A 218 -24.97 14.96 -12.16
CA THR A 218 -25.64 16.14 -11.61
C THR A 218 -26.85 16.57 -12.44
N SER A 219 -26.72 16.65 -13.77
CA SER A 219 -27.82 17.07 -14.65
C SER A 219 -29.01 16.11 -14.62
N ARG A 220 -28.76 14.81 -14.35
CA ARG A 220 -29.81 13.79 -14.20
C ARG A 220 -30.25 13.56 -12.76
N GLY A 221 -29.69 14.28 -11.77
CA GLY A 221 -30.04 14.10 -10.35
C GLY A 221 -29.60 12.76 -9.75
N HIS A 222 -28.61 12.08 -10.32
CA HIS A 222 -28.13 10.78 -9.85
C HIS A 222 -26.98 10.95 -8.85
N ALA A 223 -27.31 11.21 -7.58
CA ALA A 223 -26.34 11.53 -6.52
C ALA A 223 -25.24 10.47 -6.31
N ASP A 224 -25.54 9.18 -6.45
CA ASP A 224 -24.54 8.12 -6.30
C ASP A 224 -23.46 8.17 -7.39
N ILE A 225 -23.82 8.58 -8.61
CA ILE A 225 -22.86 8.75 -9.71
C ILE A 225 -21.98 9.98 -9.49
N VAL A 226 -22.54 11.05 -8.92
CA VAL A 226 -21.80 12.26 -8.54
C VAL A 226 -20.74 11.91 -7.49
N LYS A 227 -21.12 11.17 -6.44
CA LYS A 227 -20.20 10.66 -5.40
C LYS A 227 -19.13 9.72 -5.98
N LEU A 228 -19.52 8.80 -6.85
CA LEU A 228 -18.58 7.90 -7.53
C LEU A 228 -17.55 8.68 -8.38
N ALA A 229 -18.00 9.67 -9.15
CA ALA A 229 -17.11 10.49 -9.97
C ALA A 229 -16.13 11.30 -9.12
N ALA A 230 -16.57 11.83 -7.97
CA ALA A 230 -15.70 12.52 -7.02
C ALA A 230 -14.63 11.58 -6.45
N ALA A 231 -15.00 10.37 -6.02
CA ALA A 231 -14.04 9.37 -5.54
C ALA A 231 -13.05 8.94 -6.64
N LEU A 232 -13.53 8.73 -7.88
CA LEU A 232 -12.68 8.40 -9.03
C LEU A 232 -11.69 9.52 -9.35
N ARG A 233 -12.09 10.79 -9.19
CA ARG A 233 -11.20 11.94 -9.41
C ARG A 233 -10.04 11.93 -8.42
N VAL A 234 -10.31 11.72 -7.13
CA VAL A 234 -9.27 11.62 -6.08
C VAL A 234 -8.32 10.45 -6.40
N HIS A 235 -8.88 9.29 -6.74
CA HIS A 235 -8.11 8.10 -7.10
C HIS A 235 -7.19 8.36 -8.30
N ALA A 236 -7.72 8.97 -9.38
CA ALA A 236 -6.94 9.26 -10.57
C ALA A 236 -5.80 10.24 -10.29
N LEU A 237 -6.05 11.29 -9.50
CA LEU A 237 -5.02 12.27 -9.12
C LEU A 237 -3.90 11.64 -8.29
N LEU A 238 -4.25 10.76 -7.34
CA LEU A 238 -3.27 10.02 -6.54
C LEU A 238 -2.42 9.09 -7.41
N GLN A 239 -3.03 8.34 -8.33
CA GLN A 239 -2.30 7.46 -9.24
C GLN A 239 -1.40 8.22 -10.22
N MET A 240 -1.80 9.42 -10.64
CA MET A 240 -1.00 10.30 -11.48
C MET A 240 0.12 11.03 -10.72
N GLY A 241 0.15 10.95 -9.38
CA GLY A 241 1.09 11.71 -8.54
C GLY A 241 0.86 13.22 -8.51
N SER A 242 -0.32 13.70 -8.94
CA SER A 242 -0.66 15.14 -8.98
C SER A 242 -1.15 15.63 -7.61
N MET A 243 -0.26 15.59 -6.61
CA MET A 243 -0.57 15.81 -5.19
C MET A 243 -1.14 17.20 -4.90
N ASP A 244 -0.75 18.21 -5.68
CA ASP A 244 -1.23 19.59 -5.61
C ASP A 244 -2.75 19.71 -5.78
N MET A 245 -3.34 18.90 -6.65
CA MET A 245 -4.79 18.89 -6.91
C MET A 245 -5.57 17.93 -6.00
N VAL A 246 -4.90 17.05 -5.26
CA VAL A 246 -5.56 16.02 -4.45
C VAL A 246 -6.34 16.64 -3.30
N GLN A 247 -5.82 17.68 -2.66
CA GLN A 247 -6.49 18.31 -1.52
C GLN A 247 -7.88 18.85 -1.87
N ASP A 248 -7.98 19.60 -2.97
CA ASP A 248 -9.25 20.19 -3.42
C ASP A 248 -10.24 19.11 -3.84
N ALA A 249 -9.77 18.12 -4.61
CA ALA A 249 -10.61 17.00 -5.03
C ALA A 249 -11.10 16.17 -3.84
N LEU A 250 -10.24 15.96 -2.83
CA LEU A 250 -10.58 15.24 -1.61
C LEU A 250 -11.58 16.03 -0.76
N GLY A 251 -11.37 17.34 -0.59
CA GLY A 251 -12.32 18.22 0.10
C GLY A 251 -13.70 18.20 -0.55
N HIS A 252 -13.76 18.24 -1.89
CA HIS A 252 -15.02 18.10 -2.62
C HIS A 252 -15.70 16.75 -2.41
N ALA A 253 -14.95 15.64 -2.52
CA ALA A 253 -15.49 14.29 -2.28
C ALA A 253 -15.98 14.13 -0.83
N GLN A 254 -15.25 14.68 0.14
CA GLN A 254 -15.61 14.68 1.56
C GLN A 254 -16.88 15.47 1.83
N GLN A 255 -17.03 16.65 1.22
CA GLN A 255 -18.25 17.46 1.32
C GLN A 255 -19.48 16.71 0.80
N LEU A 256 -19.36 16.03 -0.36
CA LEU A 256 -20.44 15.23 -0.94
C LEU A 256 -20.82 14.01 -0.09
N LEU A 257 -19.89 13.51 0.72
CA LEU A 257 -20.07 12.38 1.63
C LEU A 257 -20.32 12.82 3.07
N SER A 258 -20.60 14.12 3.28
CA SER A 258 -20.88 14.74 4.58
C SER A 258 -19.79 14.47 5.61
N PHE A 259 -18.53 14.30 5.19
CA PHE A 259 -17.41 14.15 6.11
C PHE A 259 -17.14 15.52 6.77
N PRO A 260 -17.18 15.61 8.10
CA PRO A 260 -17.07 16.88 8.80
C PRO A 260 -15.62 17.31 8.99
N ASP A 261 -15.42 18.55 9.41
CA ASP A 261 -14.09 19.15 9.57
C ASP A 261 -13.22 18.39 10.58
N ASP A 262 -11.92 18.31 10.29
CA ASP A 262 -10.94 17.50 11.03
C ASP A 262 -10.91 17.82 12.54
N LYS A 263 -11.17 19.07 12.93
CA LYS A 263 -11.20 19.51 14.35
C LYS A 263 -12.33 18.86 15.15
N THR A 264 -13.43 18.51 14.50
CA THR A 264 -14.63 17.95 15.16
C THR A 264 -14.59 16.42 15.26
N MET A 265 -13.72 15.77 14.49
CA MET A 265 -13.80 14.33 14.27
C MET A 265 -13.19 13.47 15.36
N THR A 266 -12.24 13.98 16.15
CA THR A 266 -11.55 13.14 17.14
C THR A 266 -12.50 12.61 18.21
N GLU A 267 -13.55 13.35 18.57
CA GLU A 267 -14.51 12.96 19.62
C GLU A 267 -15.76 12.29 19.05
N ALA A 268 -16.21 12.69 17.85
CA ALA A 268 -17.43 12.20 17.22
C ALA A 268 -17.22 11.07 16.19
N ALA A 269 -16.01 10.51 16.08
CA ALA A 269 -15.66 9.50 15.07
C ALA A 269 -16.59 8.27 15.07
N ALA A 270 -16.89 7.69 16.24
CA ALA A 270 -17.75 6.51 16.35
C ALA A 270 -19.20 6.84 15.94
N THR A 271 -19.75 7.95 16.45
CA THR A 271 -21.09 8.43 16.08
C THR A 271 -21.20 8.66 14.57
N PHE A 272 -20.18 9.27 13.97
CA PHE A 272 -20.13 9.48 12.53
C PHE A 272 -20.00 8.15 11.78
N ALA A 273 -19.10 7.27 12.18
CA ALA A 273 -18.85 5.98 11.53
C ALA A 273 -20.11 5.10 11.47
N HIS A 274 -20.89 5.08 12.55
CA HIS A 274 -22.11 4.26 12.66
C HIS A 274 -23.39 4.96 12.17
N ALA A 275 -23.31 6.20 11.68
CA ALA A 275 -24.49 6.88 11.14
C ALA A 275 -25.07 6.08 9.94
N PRO A 276 -26.41 5.97 9.85
CA PRO A 276 -27.06 5.18 8.81
C PRO A 276 -26.81 5.79 7.43
N ARG A 277 -26.31 4.97 6.50
CA ARG A 277 -25.98 5.37 5.13
C ARG A 277 -26.40 4.30 4.14
N SER A 278 -26.52 4.70 2.87
CA SER A 278 -26.66 3.71 1.79
C SER A 278 -25.38 2.88 1.64
N LYS A 279 -25.49 1.68 1.04
CA LYS A 279 -24.33 0.83 0.76
C LYS A 279 -23.32 1.55 -0.13
N ASN A 280 -23.79 2.23 -1.17
CA ASN A 280 -22.93 2.96 -2.11
C ASN A 280 -22.18 4.08 -1.41
N GLU A 281 -22.87 4.88 -0.60
CA GLU A 281 -22.26 5.96 0.16
C GLU A 281 -21.22 5.46 1.16
N THR A 282 -21.53 4.37 1.88
CA THR A 282 -20.58 3.72 2.80
C THR A 282 -19.32 3.28 2.07
N ALA A 283 -19.47 2.66 0.89
CA ALA A 283 -18.34 2.19 0.10
C ALA A 283 -17.46 3.33 -0.43
N PHE A 284 -18.09 4.39 -0.95
CA PHE A 284 -17.36 5.58 -1.45
C PHE A 284 -16.65 6.32 -0.30
N LEU A 285 -17.25 6.36 0.89
CA LEU A 285 -16.62 6.93 2.08
C LEU A 285 -15.39 6.14 2.51
N VAL A 286 -15.45 4.80 2.55
CA VAL A 286 -14.27 3.97 2.87
C VAL A 286 -13.11 4.24 1.90
N TYR A 287 -13.38 4.31 0.58
CA TYR A 287 -12.34 4.67 -0.38
C TYR A 287 -11.78 6.07 -0.14
N THR A 288 -12.64 7.05 0.10
CA THR A 288 -12.26 8.45 0.33
C THR A 288 -11.39 8.57 1.60
N LEU A 289 -11.71 7.82 2.66
CA LEU A 289 -10.92 7.77 3.89
C LEU A 289 -9.55 7.14 3.67
N VAL A 290 -9.47 6.03 2.93
CA VAL A 290 -8.19 5.37 2.59
C VAL A 290 -7.31 6.32 1.78
N MET A 291 -7.85 6.90 0.70
CA MET A 291 -7.14 7.85 -0.16
C MET A 291 -6.72 9.12 0.59
N GLY A 292 -7.60 9.64 1.44
CA GLY A 292 -7.29 10.79 2.29
C GLY A 292 -6.18 10.47 3.30
N ALA A 293 -6.23 9.32 3.96
CA ALA A 293 -5.15 8.91 4.86
C ALA A 293 -3.80 8.79 4.14
N VAL A 294 -3.78 8.25 2.92
CA VAL A 294 -2.56 8.21 2.08
C VAL A 294 -2.06 9.63 1.76
N TYR A 295 -2.94 10.52 1.30
CA TYR A 295 -2.59 11.91 0.96
C TYR A 295 -2.04 12.68 2.17
N TYR A 296 -2.78 12.72 3.29
CA TYR A 296 -2.36 13.45 4.48
C TYR A 296 -1.10 12.86 5.12
N THR A 297 -0.90 11.54 5.01
CA THR A 297 0.37 10.92 5.37
C THR A 297 1.50 11.41 4.47
N HIS A 298 1.28 11.46 3.15
CA HIS A 298 2.28 11.92 2.19
C HIS A 298 2.74 13.35 2.49
N ILE A 299 1.81 14.30 2.69
CA ILE A 299 2.17 15.69 3.00
C ILE A 299 2.66 15.90 4.45
N GLY A 300 2.48 14.92 5.33
CA GLY A 300 2.95 14.98 6.71
C GLY A 300 2.02 15.73 7.66
N ASP A 301 0.71 15.59 7.49
CA ASP A 301 -0.30 16.10 8.41
C ASP A 301 -0.88 14.94 9.25
N ALA A 302 -0.32 14.75 10.43
CA ALA A 302 -0.70 13.64 11.30
C ALA A 302 -2.11 13.80 11.90
N ALA A 303 -2.59 15.03 12.11
CA ALA A 303 -3.90 15.29 12.72
C ALA A 303 -5.01 14.87 11.76
N SER A 304 -4.94 15.35 10.51
CA SER A 304 -5.89 15.02 9.44
C SER A 304 -5.86 13.52 9.11
N THR A 305 -4.67 12.91 9.16
CA THR A 305 -4.52 11.46 8.99
C THR A 305 -5.15 10.67 10.14
N GLU A 306 -4.97 11.11 11.39
CA GLU A 306 -5.54 10.46 12.57
C GLU A 306 -7.06 10.51 12.59
N ALA A 307 -7.67 11.65 12.22
CA ALA A 307 -9.11 11.78 12.09
C ALA A 307 -9.70 10.74 11.12
N ARG A 308 -9.11 10.61 9.93
CA ARG A 308 -9.57 9.68 8.88
C ARG A 308 -9.33 8.22 9.24
N THR A 309 -8.15 7.89 9.76
CA THR A 309 -7.84 6.50 10.16
C THR A 309 -8.69 6.05 11.34
N LYS A 310 -9.02 6.94 12.29
CA LYS A 310 -9.95 6.63 13.38
C LYS A 310 -11.33 6.28 12.85
N VAL A 311 -11.93 7.14 12.03
CA VAL A 311 -13.25 6.88 11.41
C VAL A 311 -13.22 5.59 10.57
N LEU A 312 -12.15 5.37 9.80
CA LEU A 312 -12.00 4.17 9.00
C LEU A 312 -12.07 2.89 9.86
N HIS A 313 -11.31 2.81 10.95
CA HIS A 313 -11.36 1.64 11.83
C HIS A 313 -12.73 1.44 12.50
N GLU A 314 -13.35 2.51 13.00
CA GLU A 314 -14.70 2.44 13.57
C GLU A 314 -15.73 1.93 12.53
N MET A 315 -15.60 2.34 11.26
CA MET A 315 -16.44 1.82 10.17
C MET A 315 -16.16 0.35 9.89
N LEU A 316 -14.90 -0.08 9.85
CA LEU A 316 -14.54 -1.48 9.59
C LEU A 316 -15.02 -2.40 10.72
N ASP A 317 -14.84 -1.98 11.98
CA ASP A 317 -15.33 -2.67 13.17
C ASP A 317 -16.87 -2.70 13.20
N GLY A 318 -17.51 -1.63 12.70
CA GLY A 318 -18.95 -1.53 12.46
C GLY A 318 -19.48 -2.30 11.24
N ASN A 319 -18.69 -3.21 10.65
CA ASN A 319 -19.07 -4.03 9.50
C ASN A 319 -19.39 -3.23 8.22
N ALA A 320 -18.78 -2.05 8.01
CA ALA A 320 -18.96 -1.26 6.78
C ALA A 320 -18.59 -2.04 5.51
N LEU A 321 -17.74 -3.05 5.62
CA LEU A 321 -17.36 -3.92 4.50
C LEU A 321 -18.53 -4.73 3.93
N SER A 322 -19.63 -4.93 4.66
CA SER A 322 -20.82 -5.57 4.10
C SER A 322 -21.46 -4.76 2.97
N ALA A 323 -21.19 -3.45 2.91
CA ALA A 323 -21.67 -2.58 1.84
C ALA A 323 -21.11 -2.95 0.46
N PHE A 324 -19.95 -3.60 0.42
CA PHE A 324 -19.26 -4.04 -0.80
C PHE A 324 -19.75 -5.40 -1.32
N GLY A 325 -20.63 -6.07 -0.56
CA GLY A 325 -21.03 -7.45 -0.83
C GLY A 325 -19.89 -8.45 -0.68
N PRO A 326 -20.14 -9.75 -0.93
CA PRO A 326 -19.13 -10.80 -0.77
C PRO A 326 -18.01 -10.74 -1.83
N HIS A 327 -18.24 -10.05 -2.95
CA HIS A 327 -17.35 -10.04 -4.12
C HIS A 327 -16.74 -8.68 -4.44
N GLY A 328 -17.07 -7.62 -3.69
CA GLY A 328 -16.66 -6.25 -4.04
C GLY A 328 -17.43 -5.69 -5.23
N ILE A 329 -18.72 -6.01 -5.36
CA ILE A 329 -19.59 -5.50 -6.43
C ILE A 329 -20.62 -4.58 -5.78
N LEU A 330 -20.63 -3.32 -6.22
CA LEU A 330 -21.62 -2.33 -5.81
C LEU A 330 -22.72 -2.24 -6.85
N GLU A 331 -23.96 -2.12 -6.38
CA GLU A 331 -25.14 -1.97 -7.22
C GLU A 331 -25.69 -0.54 -7.08
N VAL A 332 -25.58 0.24 -8.16
CA VAL A 332 -26.14 1.59 -8.23
C VAL A 332 -27.49 1.51 -8.95
N TRP A 333 -28.55 1.73 -8.18
CA TRP A 333 -29.93 1.61 -8.66
C TRP A 333 -30.42 2.89 -9.33
N PHE A 334 -31.19 2.74 -10.41
CA PHE A 334 -31.86 3.85 -11.08
C PHE A 334 -33.36 3.55 -11.23
N PRO A 335 -34.24 4.54 -11.02
CA PRO A 335 -35.67 4.36 -11.27
C PRO A 335 -35.93 3.92 -12.71
N GLY A 336 -36.68 2.83 -12.90
CA GLY A 336 -37.06 2.33 -14.22
C GLY A 336 -35.91 1.74 -15.05
N SER A 337 -34.77 1.40 -14.44
CA SER A 337 -33.63 0.80 -15.14
C SER A 337 -33.01 -0.35 -14.35
N HIS A 338 -32.19 -1.16 -15.02
CA HIS A 338 -31.33 -2.11 -14.34
C HIS A 338 -30.26 -1.39 -13.51
N PRO A 339 -29.77 -1.99 -12.41
CA PRO A 339 -28.67 -1.43 -11.65
C PRO A 339 -27.38 -1.40 -12.48
N LEU A 340 -26.55 -0.38 -12.26
CA LEU A 340 -25.17 -0.36 -12.71
C LEU A 340 -24.32 -1.13 -11.69
N TYR A 341 -23.60 -2.14 -12.17
CA TYR A 341 -22.66 -2.91 -11.36
C TYR A 341 -21.26 -2.28 -11.45
N VAL A 342 -20.74 -1.83 -10.31
CA VAL A 342 -19.39 -1.27 -10.20
C VAL A 342 -18.52 -2.26 -9.46
N ARG A 343 -17.50 -2.78 -10.14
CA ARG A 343 -16.48 -3.63 -9.52
C ARG A 343 -15.51 -2.76 -8.73
N THR A 344 -15.30 -3.15 -7.48
CA THR A 344 -14.37 -2.51 -6.54
C THR A 344 -13.33 -3.52 -6.08
N ALA A 345 -12.34 -3.08 -5.29
CA ALA A 345 -11.45 -4.00 -4.59
C ALA A 345 -12.25 -4.90 -3.64
N HIS A 346 -11.83 -6.17 -3.56
CA HIS A 346 -12.46 -7.16 -2.71
C HIS A 346 -12.42 -6.71 -1.23
N PRO A 347 -13.48 -6.92 -0.42
CA PRO A 347 -13.54 -6.46 0.97
C PRO A 347 -12.33 -6.91 1.83
N ARG A 348 -11.86 -8.15 1.62
CA ARG A 348 -10.64 -8.69 2.27
C ARG A 348 -9.37 -7.88 1.98
N ILE A 349 -9.22 -7.37 0.74
CA ILE A 349 -8.11 -6.50 0.37
C ILE A 349 -8.24 -5.18 1.10
N LEU A 350 -9.42 -4.54 1.06
CA LEU A 350 -9.67 -3.27 1.73
C LEU A 350 -9.41 -3.34 3.24
N PHE A 351 -9.84 -4.42 3.89
CA PHE A 351 -9.59 -4.66 5.30
C PHE A 351 -8.09 -4.69 5.62
N THR A 352 -7.32 -5.46 4.84
CA THR A 352 -5.87 -5.58 5.01
C THR A 352 -5.15 -4.27 4.68
N THR A 353 -5.59 -3.56 3.64
CA THR A 353 -5.07 -2.24 3.27
C THR A 353 -5.24 -1.22 4.38
N ALA A 354 -6.33 -1.28 5.16
CA ALA A 354 -6.53 -0.36 6.29
C ALA A 354 -5.46 -0.52 7.38
N PHE A 355 -5.02 -1.75 7.67
CA PHE A 355 -3.89 -2.00 8.57
C PHE A 355 -2.60 -1.40 8.03
N LEU A 356 -2.30 -1.64 6.75
CA LEU A 356 -1.09 -1.12 6.11
C LEU A 356 -1.06 0.41 6.11
N VAL A 357 -2.14 1.05 5.65
CA VAL A 357 -2.25 2.52 5.60
C VAL A 357 -2.11 3.11 7.01
N THR A 358 -2.70 2.47 8.02
CA THR A 358 -2.57 2.92 9.41
C THR A 358 -1.16 2.73 9.95
N ALA A 359 -0.48 1.64 9.61
CA ALA A 359 0.91 1.42 9.98
C ALA A 359 1.82 2.51 9.41
N ILE A 360 1.68 2.83 8.12
CA ILE A 360 2.45 3.88 7.43
C ILE A 360 2.13 5.27 8.02
N ALA A 361 0.84 5.54 8.29
CA ALA A 361 0.36 6.80 8.86
C ALA A 361 0.91 7.08 10.27
N LYS A 362 1.02 6.06 11.11
CA LYS A 362 1.52 6.21 12.49
C LYS A 362 3.04 6.23 12.51
N ARG A 363 3.64 7.34 12.07
CA ARG A 363 5.11 7.46 11.92
C ARG A 363 5.90 7.31 13.21
N ASP A 364 5.30 7.62 14.37
CA ASP A 364 5.99 7.63 15.66
C ASP A 364 6.48 6.22 16.09
N PRO A 365 7.80 5.98 16.15
CA PRO A 365 8.36 4.72 16.61
C PRO A 365 8.65 4.71 18.13
N VAL A 366 8.38 5.81 18.85
CA VAL A 366 8.70 5.97 20.28
C VAL A 366 7.69 5.23 21.16
N GLY A 367 8.18 4.70 22.29
CA GLY A 367 7.36 4.09 23.33
C GLY A 367 7.40 2.57 23.31
N ARG A 368 6.62 1.93 24.20
CA ARG A 368 6.70 0.48 24.43
C ARG A 368 5.96 -0.38 23.40
N LYS A 369 4.95 0.21 22.76
CA LYS A 369 4.08 -0.42 21.77
C LYS A 369 3.82 0.58 20.66
N PRO A 370 4.82 0.88 19.81
CA PRO A 370 4.67 1.84 18.73
C PRO A 370 3.55 1.39 17.80
N LYS A 371 2.56 2.26 17.56
CA LYS A 371 1.35 1.93 16.79
C LYS A 371 1.71 1.40 15.39
N ARG A 372 2.73 1.97 14.73
CA ARG A 372 3.27 1.48 13.45
C ARG A 372 3.49 -0.03 13.44
N LYS A 373 4.28 -0.52 14.41
CA LYS A 373 4.64 -1.92 14.54
C LYS A 373 3.44 -2.79 14.89
N VAL A 374 2.58 -2.31 15.80
CA VAL A 374 1.37 -3.05 16.20
C VAL A 374 0.44 -3.25 15.02
N PHE A 375 0.08 -2.20 14.27
CA PHE A 375 -0.78 -2.32 13.10
C PHE A 375 -0.14 -3.16 11.99
N ALA A 376 1.17 -3.04 11.76
CA ALA A 376 1.86 -3.85 10.77
C ALA A 376 1.85 -5.35 11.15
N ALA A 377 2.10 -5.68 12.42
CA ALA A 377 2.08 -7.05 12.91
C ALA A 377 0.67 -7.67 12.91
N GLU A 378 -0.34 -6.94 13.37
CA GLU A 378 -1.74 -7.40 13.31
C GLU A 378 -2.21 -7.56 11.87
N GLY A 379 -1.86 -6.61 11.00
CA GLY A 379 -2.12 -6.71 9.56
C GLY A 379 -1.47 -7.94 8.93
N LEU A 380 -0.27 -8.31 9.38
CA LEU A 380 0.43 -9.51 8.90
C LEU A 380 -0.33 -10.79 9.30
N VAL A 381 -0.82 -10.86 10.54
CA VAL A 381 -1.67 -11.98 10.99
C VAL A 381 -2.96 -12.06 10.17
N VAL A 382 -3.58 -10.91 9.88
CA VAL A 382 -4.79 -10.82 9.07
C VAL A 382 -4.54 -11.29 7.64
N VAL A 383 -3.50 -10.79 6.96
CA VAL A 383 -3.23 -11.16 5.56
C VAL A 383 -2.88 -12.65 5.45
N GLU A 384 -2.14 -13.21 6.39
CA GLU A 384 -1.83 -14.64 6.40
C GLU A 384 -3.07 -15.51 6.61
N ARG A 385 -4.02 -15.04 7.44
CA ARG A 385 -5.31 -15.71 7.62
C ARG A 385 -6.12 -15.64 6.33
N GLU A 386 -6.16 -14.49 5.66
CA GLU A 386 -6.93 -14.32 4.42
C GLU A 386 -6.31 -15.09 3.24
N LEU A 387 -4.99 -15.20 3.14
CA LEU A 387 -4.28 -16.02 2.15
C LEU A 387 -4.58 -17.52 2.28
N LYS A 388 -4.91 -17.98 3.50
CA LYS A 388 -5.30 -19.39 3.76
C LYS A 388 -6.77 -19.68 3.43
N LYS A 389 -7.62 -18.66 3.37
CA LYS A 389 -9.05 -18.81 3.10
C LYS A 389 -9.31 -18.77 1.61
N GLU A 390 -10.16 -19.65 1.12
CA GLU A 390 -10.65 -19.53 -0.25
C GLU A 390 -11.51 -18.25 -0.41
N PRO A 391 -11.14 -17.34 -1.31
CA PRO A 391 -11.95 -16.17 -1.64
C PRO A 391 -13.17 -16.57 -2.47
N SER A 392 -14.31 -15.94 -2.20
CA SER A 392 -15.53 -16.11 -2.99
C SER A 392 -15.48 -15.20 -4.21
N PHE A 393 -15.56 -15.77 -5.41
CA PHE A 393 -15.63 -15.03 -6.66
C PHE A 393 -16.98 -15.22 -7.35
N PRO A 394 -17.47 -14.20 -8.09
CA PRO A 394 -18.64 -14.37 -8.93
C PRO A 394 -18.31 -15.32 -10.08
N LEU A 395 -19.32 -16.03 -10.60
CA LEU A 395 -19.15 -17.01 -11.69
C LEU A 395 -18.61 -16.41 -12.99
N TRP A 396 -18.77 -15.10 -13.17
CA TRP A 396 -18.27 -14.40 -14.35
C TRP A 396 -16.80 -13.94 -14.22
N ALA A 397 -16.17 -14.12 -13.06
CA ALA A 397 -14.77 -13.77 -12.86
C ALA A 397 -13.83 -14.67 -13.66
N SER A 398 -12.73 -14.08 -14.12
CA SER A 398 -11.65 -14.76 -14.84
C SER A 398 -10.63 -15.36 -13.88
N GLU A 399 -9.79 -16.27 -14.38
CA GLU A 399 -8.63 -16.75 -13.63
C GLU A 399 -7.64 -15.60 -13.34
N ALA A 400 -7.51 -14.64 -14.26
CA ALA A 400 -6.71 -13.44 -14.07
C ALA A 400 -7.19 -12.62 -12.85
N ASP A 401 -8.51 -12.53 -12.62
CA ASP A 401 -9.07 -11.85 -11.45
C ASP A 401 -8.68 -12.53 -10.13
N PHE A 402 -8.64 -13.86 -10.13
CA PHE A 402 -8.20 -14.66 -8.99
C PHE A 402 -6.71 -14.45 -8.69
N TYR A 403 -5.86 -14.52 -9.72
CA TYR A 403 -4.42 -14.26 -9.55
C TYR A 403 -4.14 -12.82 -9.14
N GLU A 404 -4.85 -11.83 -9.70
CA GLU A 404 -4.72 -10.43 -9.32
C GLU A 404 -5.07 -10.23 -7.84
N HIS A 405 -6.17 -10.83 -7.36
CA HIS A 405 -6.55 -10.78 -5.96
C HIS A 405 -5.49 -11.39 -5.05
N ARG A 406 -5.00 -12.59 -5.39
CA ARG A 406 -3.94 -13.27 -4.63
C ARG A 406 -2.65 -12.45 -4.63
N SER A 407 -2.21 -11.97 -5.79
CA SER A 407 -1.02 -11.12 -5.94
C SER A 407 -1.11 -9.87 -5.08
N ARG A 408 -2.28 -9.21 -5.03
CA ARG A 408 -2.50 -8.04 -4.15
C ARG A 408 -2.33 -8.38 -2.67
N LEU A 409 -2.86 -9.50 -2.19
CA LEU A 409 -2.64 -9.94 -0.81
C LEU A 409 -1.16 -10.26 -0.53
N GLN A 410 -0.45 -10.88 -1.47
CA GLN A 410 0.98 -11.16 -1.32
C GLN A 410 1.84 -9.89 -1.30
N LYS A 411 1.49 -8.87 -2.09
CA LYS A 411 2.11 -7.54 -2.05
C LYS A 411 1.84 -6.85 -0.71
N LEU A 412 0.58 -6.84 -0.24
CA LEU A 412 0.23 -6.30 1.08
C LEU A 412 1.03 -6.97 2.20
N LYS A 413 1.23 -8.30 2.14
CA LYS A 413 2.10 -9.02 3.07
C LYS A 413 3.54 -8.49 3.02
N ALA A 414 4.12 -8.35 1.84
CA ALA A 414 5.47 -7.82 1.66
C ALA A 414 5.60 -6.36 2.18
N ASP A 415 4.62 -5.51 1.92
CA ASP A 415 4.59 -4.12 2.40
C ASP A 415 4.53 -4.05 3.94
N LEU A 416 3.69 -4.87 4.57
CA LEU A 416 3.60 -4.95 6.03
C LEU A 416 4.93 -5.40 6.67
N MET A 417 5.62 -6.35 6.04
CA MET A 417 6.96 -6.78 6.48
C MET A 417 7.99 -5.67 6.33
N CYS A 418 7.94 -4.90 5.23
CA CYS A 418 8.80 -3.72 5.06
C CYS A 418 8.59 -2.69 6.19
N GLU A 419 7.33 -2.45 6.59
CA GLU A 419 7.02 -1.53 7.70
C GLU A 419 7.56 -2.03 9.04
N ILE A 420 7.45 -3.34 9.32
CA ILE A 420 8.03 -3.97 10.51
C ILE A 420 9.56 -3.80 10.52
N ILE A 421 10.24 -4.06 9.40
CA ILE A 421 11.69 -3.91 9.31
C ILE A 421 12.11 -2.46 9.58
N GLY A 422 11.46 -1.50 8.91
CA GLY A 422 11.76 -0.08 9.07
C GLY A 422 11.60 0.40 10.51
N VAL A 423 10.49 0.07 11.18
CA VAL A 423 10.29 0.46 12.58
C VAL A 423 11.25 -0.26 13.53
N CYS A 424 11.62 -1.52 13.27
CA CYS A 424 12.61 -2.23 14.07
C CYS A 424 14.00 -1.59 13.95
N ILE A 425 14.42 -1.16 12.74
CA ILE A 425 15.67 -0.42 12.53
C ILE A 425 15.67 0.89 13.33
N MET A 426 14.61 1.70 13.22
CA MET A 426 14.48 2.97 13.96
C MET A 426 14.56 2.81 15.48
N ARG A 427 14.19 1.63 15.99
CA ARG A 427 14.18 1.29 17.42
C ARG A 427 15.40 0.51 17.88
N SER A 428 16.36 0.26 16.99
CA SER A 428 17.53 -0.59 17.24
C SER A 428 17.18 -2.04 17.62
N GLU A 429 16.03 -2.54 17.16
CA GLU A 429 15.56 -3.92 17.31
C GLU A 429 16.14 -4.80 16.17
N PHE A 430 17.46 -4.74 15.98
CA PHE A 430 18.14 -5.26 14.79
C PHE A 430 17.94 -6.76 14.53
N GLY A 431 17.83 -7.57 15.59
CA GLY A 431 17.61 -9.02 15.42
C GLY A 431 16.25 -9.35 14.80
N GLU A 432 15.22 -8.60 15.15
CA GLU A 432 13.90 -8.76 14.53
C GLU A 432 13.91 -8.22 13.10
N ALA A 433 14.57 -7.07 12.87
CA ALA A 433 14.74 -6.52 11.53
C ALA A 433 15.43 -7.51 10.57
N GLU A 434 16.54 -8.14 10.99
CA GLU A 434 17.28 -9.13 10.20
C GLU A 434 16.45 -10.38 9.90
N LYS A 435 15.72 -10.88 10.91
CA LYS A 435 14.82 -12.03 10.76
C LYS A 435 13.71 -11.74 9.75
N THR A 436 12.97 -10.65 9.96
CA THR A 436 11.85 -10.28 9.06
C THR A 436 12.34 -9.91 7.66
N MET A 437 13.54 -9.33 7.52
CA MET A 437 14.17 -9.12 6.21
C MET A 437 14.43 -10.43 5.46
N SER A 438 14.96 -11.43 6.16
CA SER A 438 15.20 -12.76 5.57
C SER A 438 13.90 -13.42 5.12
N GLU A 439 12.85 -13.32 5.94
CA GLU A 439 11.50 -13.79 5.60
C GLU A 439 10.92 -13.03 4.40
N LEU A 440 11.12 -11.71 4.31
CA LEU A 440 10.64 -10.88 3.21
C LEU A 440 11.31 -11.26 1.89
N ILE A 441 12.63 -11.48 1.91
CA ILE A 441 13.40 -11.91 0.74
C ILE A 441 12.92 -13.29 0.27
N ALA A 442 12.73 -14.24 1.20
CA ALA A 442 12.21 -15.57 0.86
C ALA A 442 10.78 -15.48 0.27
N HIS A 443 9.91 -14.71 0.91
CA HIS A 443 8.53 -14.48 0.48
C HIS A 443 8.46 -13.89 -0.93
N THR A 444 9.17 -12.78 -1.17
CA THR A 444 9.16 -12.10 -2.47
C THR A 444 9.77 -12.93 -3.59
N ARG A 445 10.74 -13.80 -3.31
CA ARG A 445 11.26 -14.76 -4.31
C ARG A 445 10.26 -15.86 -4.61
N ASN A 446 9.66 -16.46 -3.59
CA ASN A 446 8.70 -17.55 -3.76
C ASN A 446 7.45 -17.12 -4.52
N GLU A 447 7.02 -15.86 -4.35
CA GLU A 447 5.81 -15.32 -4.98
C GLU A 447 6.11 -14.47 -6.24
N GLN A 448 7.33 -14.51 -6.78
CA GLN A 448 7.75 -13.75 -7.98
C GLN A 448 7.54 -12.22 -7.85
N LEU A 449 7.69 -11.70 -6.64
CA LEU A 449 7.58 -10.27 -6.32
C LEU A 449 8.94 -9.58 -6.16
N PHE A 450 10.06 -10.33 -6.18
CA PHE A 450 11.38 -9.80 -5.83
C PHE A 450 11.75 -8.55 -6.64
N ASN A 451 11.49 -8.52 -7.95
CA ASN A 451 11.83 -7.38 -8.81
C ASN A 451 11.12 -6.09 -8.36
N TYR A 452 9.84 -6.19 -7.94
CA TYR A 452 9.06 -5.07 -7.41
C TYR A 452 9.60 -4.53 -6.07
N TYR A 453 10.23 -5.38 -5.27
CA TYR A 453 10.70 -5.03 -3.92
C TYR A 453 12.22 -4.90 -3.81
N SER A 454 12.97 -5.23 -4.86
CA SER A 454 14.44 -5.29 -4.86
C SER A 454 15.09 -3.99 -4.39
N ALA A 455 14.67 -2.85 -4.94
CA ALA A 455 15.16 -1.53 -4.55
C ALA A 455 14.83 -1.22 -3.07
N ARG A 456 13.59 -1.47 -2.64
CA ARG A 456 13.13 -1.21 -1.26
C ARG A 456 13.79 -2.12 -0.24
N ILE A 457 13.96 -3.41 -0.54
CA ILE A 457 14.70 -4.37 0.28
C ILE A 457 16.15 -3.91 0.43
N THR A 458 16.79 -3.51 -0.68
CA THR A 458 18.16 -3.02 -0.67
C THR A 458 18.30 -1.72 0.12
N LEU A 459 17.31 -0.81 0.03
CA LEU A 459 17.26 0.40 0.85
C LEU A 459 17.16 0.08 2.34
N LEU A 460 16.29 -0.85 2.74
CA LEU A 460 16.20 -1.27 4.14
C LEU A 460 17.48 -1.96 4.63
N GLN A 461 18.17 -2.70 3.75
CA GLN A 461 19.48 -3.28 4.04
C GLN A 461 20.56 -2.20 4.19
N ALA A 462 20.52 -1.13 3.40
CA ALA A 462 21.40 0.02 3.53
C ALA A 462 21.18 0.71 4.90
N GLN A 463 19.92 0.98 5.25
CA GLN A 463 19.54 1.59 6.53
C GLN A 463 19.97 0.73 7.73
N LEU A 464 19.77 -0.59 7.64
CA LEU A 464 20.21 -1.51 8.68
C LEU A 464 21.74 -1.50 8.82
N SER A 465 22.48 -1.60 7.71
CA SER A 465 23.94 -1.58 7.72
C SER A 465 24.48 -0.25 8.28
N HIS A 466 23.84 0.86 7.92
CA HIS A 466 24.15 2.18 8.44
C HIS A 466 23.92 2.24 9.96
N ALA A 467 22.76 1.77 10.43
CA ALA A 467 22.43 1.76 11.86
C ALA A 467 23.33 0.82 12.70
N LEU A 468 23.96 -0.17 12.07
CA LEU A 468 24.96 -1.07 12.68
C LEU A 468 26.39 -0.51 12.66
N GLY A 469 26.62 0.67 12.06
CA GLY A 469 27.97 1.24 11.97
C GLY A 469 28.83 0.61 10.87
N HIS A 470 28.23 0.07 9.81
CA HIS A 470 28.92 -0.50 8.65
C HIS A 470 28.80 0.42 7.41
N PRO A 471 29.54 1.54 7.35
CA PRO A 471 29.34 2.58 6.34
C PRO A 471 29.64 2.10 4.90
N GLU A 472 30.67 1.29 4.70
CA GLU A 472 31.03 0.76 3.37
C GLU A 472 29.89 -0.06 2.75
N ARG A 473 29.32 -0.97 3.55
CA ARG A 473 28.19 -1.79 3.13
C ARG A 473 26.94 -0.93 2.91
N ALA A 474 26.70 0.05 3.77
CA ALA A 474 25.58 0.97 3.63
C ALA A 474 25.66 1.75 2.31
N LEU A 475 26.83 2.31 1.96
CA LEU A 475 27.05 3.04 0.72
C LEU A 475 26.76 2.17 -0.51
N GLN A 476 27.30 0.95 -0.55
CA GLN A 476 27.03 0.01 -1.64
C GLN A 476 25.52 -0.26 -1.80
N CYS A 477 24.83 -0.54 -0.68
CA CYS A 477 23.40 -0.81 -0.73
C CYS A 477 22.59 0.43 -1.13
N TYR A 478 22.95 1.64 -0.68
CA TYR A 478 22.27 2.87 -1.12
C TYR A 478 22.43 3.09 -2.62
N GLN A 479 23.64 2.92 -3.16
CA GLN A 479 23.93 3.06 -4.59
C GLN A 479 23.14 2.04 -5.43
N VAL A 480 23.11 0.77 -4.99
CA VAL A 480 22.34 -0.27 -5.67
C VAL A 480 20.84 0.02 -5.60
N ALA A 481 20.32 0.46 -4.45
CA ALA A 481 18.91 0.84 -4.31
C ALA A 481 18.56 2.01 -5.25
N ALA A 482 19.37 3.07 -5.27
CA ALA A 482 19.20 4.22 -6.15
C ALA A 482 19.27 3.84 -7.63
N TYR A 483 20.16 2.91 -7.99
CA TYR A 483 20.25 2.36 -9.34
C TYR A 483 19.00 1.56 -9.72
N LEU A 484 18.54 0.65 -8.86
CA LEU A 484 17.38 -0.21 -9.15
C LEU A 484 16.07 0.58 -9.29
N SER A 485 15.95 1.72 -8.61
CA SER A 485 14.74 2.57 -8.63
C SER A 485 14.84 3.81 -9.53
N ARG A 486 15.93 3.94 -10.30
CA ARG A 486 16.16 5.08 -11.19
C ARG A 486 15.07 5.22 -12.24
N LYS A 487 14.86 6.45 -12.71
CA LYS A 487 14.02 6.73 -13.87
C LYS A 487 14.59 6.07 -15.12
N ARG A 488 13.75 5.32 -15.85
CA ARG A 488 14.17 4.69 -17.11
C ARG A 488 13.85 5.57 -18.30
N ASP A 489 14.73 5.51 -19.30
CA ASP A 489 14.47 6.13 -20.59
C ASP A 489 13.51 5.23 -21.38
N PRO A 490 12.28 5.68 -21.68
CA PRO A 490 11.31 4.89 -22.44
C PRO A 490 11.77 4.62 -23.88
N SER A 491 12.77 5.35 -24.39
CA SER A 491 13.30 5.17 -25.74
C SER A 491 14.35 4.07 -25.86
N ARG A 492 14.91 3.60 -24.73
CA ARG A 492 15.93 2.55 -24.74
C ARG A 492 15.26 1.17 -24.84
N PRO A 493 15.48 0.41 -25.93
CA PRO A 493 14.90 -0.92 -26.05
C PRO A 493 15.45 -1.83 -24.95
N LEU A 494 14.54 -2.49 -24.22
CA LEU A 494 14.87 -3.54 -23.26
C LEU A 494 15.69 -4.61 -23.97
N ARG A 495 16.94 -4.83 -23.54
CA ARG A 495 17.72 -5.95 -24.09
C ARG A 495 17.16 -7.23 -23.50
N ALA A 496 17.04 -8.28 -24.31
CA ALA A 496 16.47 -9.56 -23.89
C ALA A 496 17.21 -10.23 -22.69
N ASN A 497 18.41 -9.76 -22.34
CA ASN A 497 19.20 -10.26 -21.21
C ASN A 497 19.19 -9.34 -19.98
N ASP A 498 18.43 -8.23 -19.99
CA ASP A 498 18.29 -7.32 -18.84
C ASP A 498 17.23 -7.88 -17.85
N GLU A 499 17.39 -9.13 -17.41
CA GLU A 499 16.42 -9.84 -16.56
C GLU A 499 16.34 -9.29 -15.11
N ASP A 500 17.24 -8.38 -14.72
CA ASP A 500 17.41 -7.93 -13.32
C ASP A 500 17.39 -6.40 -13.17
N GLU A 501 16.46 -5.74 -13.85
CA GLU A 501 16.22 -4.32 -13.68
C GLU A 501 15.04 -4.10 -12.72
N GLY A 502 15.29 -3.52 -11.53
CA GLY A 502 14.27 -3.23 -10.49
C GLY A 502 13.10 -2.37 -10.96
N VAL A 503 12.18 -1.94 -10.09
CA VAL A 503 11.06 -1.07 -10.51
C VAL A 503 11.38 0.40 -10.29
N GLU A 504 11.06 1.26 -11.27
CA GLU A 504 11.20 2.70 -11.13
C GLU A 504 10.37 3.19 -9.93
N ASP A 505 11.03 3.87 -9.00
CA ASP A 505 10.40 4.42 -7.81
C ASP A 505 11.19 5.67 -7.39
N GLN A 506 10.61 6.84 -7.69
CA GLN A 506 11.23 8.13 -7.42
C GLN A 506 11.42 8.36 -5.92
N TRP A 507 10.51 7.88 -5.08
CA TRP A 507 10.62 8.03 -3.63
C TRP A 507 11.77 7.19 -3.09
N THR A 508 11.85 5.92 -3.50
CA THR A 508 12.96 5.04 -3.11
C THR A 508 14.30 5.55 -3.65
N HIS A 509 14.33 6.09 -4.87
CA HIS A 509 15.53 6.69 -5.46
C HIS A 509 16.02 7.89 -4.63
N ALA A 510 15.14 8.86 -4.36
CA ALA A 510 15.49 10.03 -3.57
C ALA A 510 15.92 9.67 -2.14
N ALA A 511 15.20 8.73 -1.49
CA ALA A 511 15.56 8.24 -0.16
C ALA A 511 16.93 7.54 -0.13
N ALA A 512 17.25 6.75 -1.16
CA ALA A 512 18.53 6.06 -1.26
C ALA A 512 19.69 7.06 -1.48
N SER A 513 19.53 8.00 -2.40
CA SER A 513 20.52 9.04 -2.68
C SER A 513 20.74 9.97 -1.48
N ALA A 514 19.67 10.33 -0.76
CA ALA A 514 19.79 11.09 0.49
C ALA A 514 20.52 10.30 1.59
N GLY A 515 20.25 8.99 1.70
CA GLY A 515 20.97 8.10 2.61
C GLY A 515 22.45 7.98 2.30
N GLU A 516 22.82 7.81 1.03
CA GLU A 516 24.20 7.81 0.56
C GLU A 516 24.92 9.11 0.92
N LEU A 517 24.31 10.26 0.58
CA LEU A 517 24.87 11.57 0.86
C LEU A 517 25.09 11.77 2.37
N TRP A 518 24.13 11.34 3.20
CA TRP A 518 24.24 11.44 4.66
C TRP A 518 25.43 10.65 5.20
N VAL A 519 25.66 9.43 4.70
CA VAL A 519 26.82 8.61 5.09
C VAL A 519 28.12 9.30 4.68
N ARG A 520 28.20 9.84 3.46
CA ARG A 520 29.41 10.54 2.97
C ARG A 520 29.73 11.78 3.81
N ILE A 521 28.72 12.57 4.18
CA ILE A 521 28.89 13.70 5.11
C ILE A 521 29.45 13.22 6.45
N GLY A 522 28.88 12.14 7.01
CA GLY A 522 29.33 11.57 8.28
C GLY A 522 30.78 11.09 8.23
N LEU A 523 31.17 10.37 7.17
CA LEU A 523 32.54 9.89 6.96
C LEU A 523 33.55 11.04 6.86
N LEU A 524 33.24 12.06 6.05
CA LEU A 524 34.12 13.23 5.89
C LEU A 524 34.34 13.95 7.22
N ARG A 525 33.26 14.12 8.02
CA ARG A 525 33.34 14.77 9.34
C ARG A 525 34.10 13.91 10.36
N SER A 526 33.93 12.59 10.30
CA SER A 526 34.67 11.66 11.16
C SER A 526 36.17 11.68 10.85
N GLU A 527 36.54 11.68 9.57
CA GLU A 527 37.95 11.76 9.14
C GLU A 527 38.59 13.08 9.59
N MET A 528 37.89 14.20 9.39
CA MET A 528 38.33 15.52 9.84
C MET A 528 38.52 15.57 11.37
N ALA A 529 37.57 15.01 12.14
CA ALA A 529 37.65 14.97 13.59
C ALA A 529 38.83 14.11 14.10
N ALA A 530 39.10 12.98 13.44
CA ALA A 530 40.22 12.12 13.78
C ALA A 530 41.56 12.85 13.62
N ILE A 531 41.76 13.57 12.52
CA ILE A 531 43.00 14.34 12.27
C ILE A 531 43.21 15.41 13.35
N ILE A 532 42.16 16.15 13.69
CA ILE A 532 42.22 17.17 14.75
C ILE A 532 42.58 16.55 16.11
N ALA A 533 42.02 15.37 16.42
CA ALA A 533 42.27 14.69 17.69
C ALA A 533 43.73 14.21 17.86
N TYR A 534 44.44 13.89 16.77
CA TYR A 534 45.85 13.51 16.81
C TYR A 534 46.80 14.71 16.98
N GLY A 535 46.29 15.95 17.03
CA GLY A 535 47.11 17.15 17.17
C GLY A 535 48.00 17.42 15.94
N GLU A 536 47.76 16.71 14.83
CA GLU A 536 48.42 17.00 13.57
C GLU A 536 47.90 18.34 13.05
N ALA A 537 48.81 19.28 12.81
CA ALA A 537 48.46 20.49 12.08
C ALA A 537 47.90 20.06 10.72
N VAL A 538 46.69 20.54 10.38
CA VAL A 538 46.11 20.31 9.06
C VAL A 538 46.99 21.05 8.06
N ASP A 539 47.86 20.31 7.36
CA ASP A 539 48.64 20.90 6.28
C ASP A 539 47.68 21.42 5.20
N SER A 540 48.10 22.49 4.54
CA SER A 540 47.46 23.14 3.41
C SER A 540 46.88 22.15 2.39
N ALA A 541 47.60 21.06 2.08
CA ALA A 541 47.15 20.01 1.18
C ALA A 541 45.87 19.29 1.67
N ARG A 542 45.78 18.98 2.97
CA ARG A 542 44.60 18.32 3.56
C ARG A 542 43.42 19.29 3.66
N GLU A 543 43.67 20.57 3.95
CA GLU A 543 42.61 21.58 3.94
C GLU A 543 42.00 21.73 2.54
N VAL A 544 42.83 21.73 1.49
CA VAL A 544 42.37 21.74 0.09
C VAL A 544 41.55 20.49 -0.23
N TYR A 545 41.99 19.31 0.21
CA TYR A 545 41.24 18.05 0.03
C TYR A 545 39.85 18.11 0.68
N PHE A 546 39.75 18.52 1.95
CA PHE A 546 38.45 18.63 2.63
C PHE A 546 37.52 19.63 1.95
N LYS A 547 38.05 20.78 1.51
CA LYS A 547 37.27 21.77 0.75
C LYS A 547 36.76 21.20 -0.58
N GLN A 548 37.59 20.45 -1.31
CA GLN A 548 37.19 19.81 -2.57
C GLN A 548 36.07 18.79 -2.34
N GLN A 549 36.20 17.94 -1.31
CA GLN A 549 35.15 16.98 -0.94
C GLN A 549 33.86 17.68 -0.51
N GLU A 550 33.93 18.76 0.28
CA GLU A 550 32.76 19.53 0.68
C GLU A 550 32.04 20.15 -0.53
N VAL A 551 32.78 20.68 -1.51
CA VAL A 551 32.21 21.18 -2.78
C VAL A 551 31.53 20.06 -3.57
N ALA A 552 32.15 18.88 -3.67
CA ALA A 552 31.54 17.73 -4.34
C ALA A 552 30.24 17.28 -3.65
N LEU A 553 30.23 17.24 -2.32
CA LEU A 553 29.03 16.91 -1.54
C LEU A 553 27.92 17.95 -1.71
N ARG A 554 28.24 19.24 -1.82
CA ARG A 554 27.26 20.29 -2.12
C ARG A 554 26.61 20.09 -3.49
N HIS A 555 27.39 19.80 -4.54
CA HIS A 555 26.84 19.51 -5.85
C HIS A 555 25.91 18.29 -5.82
N MET A 556 26.34 17.21 -5.17
CA MET A 556 25.51 16.00 -5.00
C MET A 556 24.23 16.32 -4.20
N ALA A 557 24.32 17.17 -3.18
CA ALA A 557 23.16 17.60 -2.40
C ALA A 557 22.15 18.36 -3.24
N ASP A 558 22.58 19.25 -4.13
CA ASP A 558 21.68 19.97 -5.01
C ASP A 558 20.86 19.01 -5.89
N ASP A 559 21.47 17.93 -6.39
CA ASP A 559 20.76 16.87 -7.13
C ASP A 559 19.75 16.13 -6.24
N VAL A 560 20.16 15.74 -5.02
CA VAL A 560 19.30 15.04 -4.06
C VAL A 560 18.12 15.91 -3.61
N ILE A 561 18.36 17.19 -3.30
CA ILE A 561 17.33 18.13 -2.87
C ILE A 561 16.30 18.33 -3.97
N ARG A 562 16.74 18.46 -5.23
CA ARG A 562 15.85 18.47 -6.40
C ARG A 562 15.04 17.18 -6.51
N ALA A 563 15.67 16.03 -6.31
CA ALA A 563 14.98 14.74 -6.35
C ALA A 563 13.93 14.59 -5.24
N CYS A 564 14.19 15.12 -4.05
CA CYS A 564 13.25 15.10 -2.92
C CYS A 564 12.08 16.09 -3.08
N ALA A 565 12.20 17.10 -3.94
CA ALA A 565 11.18 18.13 -4.10
C ALA A 565 9.84 17.52 -4.55
N GLY A 566 8.77 17.83 -3.80
CA GLY A 566 7.43 17.31 -4.09
C GLY A 566 7.18 15.85 -3.70
N LEU A 567 8.16 15.13 -3.13
CA LEU A 567 8.01 13.72 -2.71
C LEU A 567 7.54 13.56 -1.25
N GLY A 568 6.75 14.54 -0.76
CA GLY A 568 6.09 14.50 0.54
C GLY A 568 6.89 15.10 1.69
N GLY A 569 6.24 15.21 2.85
CA GLY A 569 6.78 15.93 4.01
C GLY A 569 8.03 15.29 4.61
N ALA A 570 8.18 13.96 4.54
CA ALA A 570 9.37 13.28 5.08
C ALA A 570 10.64 13.64 4.30
N LEU A 571 10.62 13.50 2.97
CA LEU A 571 11.77 13.84 2.12
C LEU A 571 11.99 15.36 2.09
N GLY A 572 10.92 16.17 2.17
CA GLY A 572 11.05 17.62 2.34
C GLY A 572 11.80 18.01 3.61
N ALA A 573 11.49 17.38 4.76
CA ALA A 573 12.24 17.61 5.99
C ALA A 573 13.70 17.18 5.88
N ILE A 574 13.98 16.06 5.22
CA ILE A 574 15.34 15.57 4.98
C ILE A 574 16.13 16.55 4.09
N SER A 575 15.53 17.09 3.04
CA SER A 575 16.15 18.14 2.21
C SER A 575 16.59 19.33 3.04
N CYS A 576 15.70 19.85 3.91
CA CYS A 576 16.05 20.97 4.79
C CYS A 576 17.20 20.62 5.74
N VAL A 577 17.27 19.38 6.26
CA VAL A 577 18.39 18.95 7.09
C VAL A 577 19.69 18.88 6.30
N LEU A 578 19.67 18.38 5.06
CA LEU A 578 20.83 18.35 4.17
C LEU A 578 21.34 19.76 3.85
N GLU A 579 20.44 20.68 3.50
CA GLU A 579 20.75 22.10 3.27
C GLU A 579 21.41 22.73 4.49
N ALA A 580 20.88 22.45 5.69
CA ALA A 580 21.43 22.97 6.93
C ALA A 580 22.85 22.47 7.23
N CYS A 581 23.16 21.21 6.88
CA CYS A 581 24.47 20.60 7.14
C CYS A 581 25.55 21.05 6.15
N LEU A 582 25.16 21.50 4.96
CA LEU A 582 26.09 21.82 3.86
C LEU A 582 26.23 23.32 3.60
N THR A 583 25.35 24.15 4.15
CA THR A 583 25.49 25.60 4.09
C THR A 583 26.60 26.10 5.03
N SER A 584 27.40 27.06 4.54
CA SER A 584 28.40 27.75 5.35
C SER A 584 27.80 28.88 6.20
N GLU A 585 26.55 29.26 5.96
CA GLU A 585 25.89 30.38 6.64
C GLU A 585 25.08 29.91 7.85
N PHE A 586 25.52 30.30 9.04
CA PHE A 586 24.87 29.93 10.31
C PHE A 586 23.37 30.27 10.36
N LEU A 587 23.00 31.47 9.91
CA LEU A 587 21.60 31.91 9.94
C LEU A 587 20.71 31.10 8.99
N LYS A 588 21.23 30.74 7.81
CA LYS A 588 20.52 29.85 6.87
C LYS A 588 20.38 28.46 7.45
N ALA A 589 21.45 27.86 7.99
CA ALA A 589 21.41 26.54 8.61
C ALA A 589 20.31 26.45 9.68
N LYS A 590 20.24 27.47 10.55
CA LYS A 590 19.23 27.57 11.60
C LYS A 590 17.82 27.69 11.04
N GLN A 591 17.63 28.44 9.95
CA GLN A 591 16.32 28.56 9.30
C GLN A 591 15.87 27.22 8.72
N HIS A 592 16.72 26.55 7.93
CA HIS A 592 16.40 25.24 7.37
C HIS A 592 16.06 24.20 8.46
N LEU A 593 16.80 24.15 9.57
CA LEU A 593 16.49 23.23 10.68
C LEU A 593 15.14 23.55 11.36
N LYS A 594 14.75 24.83 11.46
CA LYS A 594 13.43 25.21 11.98
C LYS A 594 12.31 24.77 11.03
N ASP A 595 12.53 24.93 9.73
CA ASP A 595 11.56 24.49 8.71
C ASP A 595 11.41 22.96 8.75
N ALA A 596 12.53 22.23 8.84
CA ALA A 596 12.53 20.79 9.08
C ALA A 596 11.77 20.41 10.36
N LEU A 597 12.03 21.12 11.48
CA LEU A 597 11.37 20.87 12.77
C LEU A 597 9.85 21.06 12.67
N LYS A 598 9.39 22.09 11.93
CA LYS A 598 7.96 22.34 11.69
C LYS A 598 7.31 21.16 10.98
N ILE A 599 7.94 20.64 9.92
CA ILE A 599 7.42 19.53 9.11
C ILE A 599 7.39 18.21 9.90
N VAL A 600 8.45 17.88 10.65
CA VAL A 600 8.45 16.64 11.47
C VAL A 600 7.49 16.72 12.65
N SER A 601 7.25 17.93 13.18
CA SER A 601 6.27 18.13 14.26
C SER A 601 4.84 17.98 13.76
N SER A 602 4.51 18.48 12.55
CA SER A 602 3.18 18.27 11.97
C SER A 602 2.91 16.81 11.61
N SER A 603 3.97 16.07 11.24
CA SER A 603 3.87 14.66 10.85
C SER A 603 4.06 13.66 12.00
N ASN A 604 4.30 14.14 13.23
CA ASN A 604 4.63 13.32 14.40
C ASN A 604 5.80 12.33 14.15
N ASP A 605 6.78 12.73 13.34
CA ASP A 605 8.00 11.95 13.11
C ASP A 605 9.01 12.20 14.24
N ASN A 606 8.80 11.51 15.36
CA ASN A 606 9.64 11.65 16.54
C ASN A 606 11.06 11.09 16.35
N HIS A 607 11.30 10.24 15.35
CA HIS A 607 12.64 9.73 15.07
C HIS A 607 13.52 10.82 14.45
N LEU A 608 13.04 11.45 13.37
CA LEU A 608 13.77 12.55 12.73
C LEU A 608 13.78 13.81 13.60
N ARG A 609 12.70 14.08 14.34
CA ARG A 609 12.64 15.19 15.30
C ARG A 609 13.72 15.13 16.37
N ALA A 610 14.05 13.94 16.88
CA ALA A 610 15.13 13.80 17.87
C ALA A 610 16.48 14.26 17.30
N LEU A 611 16.79 13.89 16.07
CA LEU A 611 18.00 14.32 15.37
C LEU A 611 18.00 15.84 15.10
N ILE A 612 16.89 16.39 14.60
CA ILE A 612 16.78 17.83 14.31
C ILE A 612 16.96 18.66 15.58
N LEU A 613 16.37 18.25 16.71
CA LEU A 613 16.55 18.94 18.00
C LEU A 613 18.02 18.91 18.46
N ALA A 614 18.71 17.79 18.28
CA ALA A 614 20.14 17.69 18.57
C ALA A 614 20.98 18.64 17.70
N LEU A 615 20.67 18.71 16.40
CA LEU A 615 21.34 19.63 15.45
C LEU A 615 21.03 21.11 15.73
N ILE A 616 19.81 21.45 16.14
CA ILE A 616 19.49 22.84 16.53
C ILE A 616 20.23 23.18 17.83
N ALA A 617 20.24 22.27 18.81
CA ALA A 617 20.92 22.50 20.07
C ALA A 617 22.41 22.77 19.89
N SER A 618 23.09 22.09 18.96
CA SER A 618 24.51 22.37 18.68
C SER A 618 24.76 23.81 18.23
N GLN A 619 23.81 24.44 17.53
CA GLN A 619 23.91 25.85 17.12
C GLN A 619 23.72 26.82 18.30
N TYR A 620 23.12 26.37 19.40
CA TYR A 620 22.86 27.18 20.59
C TYR A 620 23.86 26.99 21.72
N LEU A 621 24.71 25.96 21.68
CA LEU A 621 25.66 25.63 22.77
C LEU A 621 26.55 26.81 23.21
N THR A 622 26.86 27.74 22.30
CA THR A 622 27.70 28.91 22.59
C THR A 622 26.91 30.21 22.76
N THR A 623 25.63 30.25 22.37
CA THR A 623 24.82 31.47 22.32
C THR A 623 23.69 31.52 23.35
N SER A 624 23.11 30.37 23.72
CA SER A 624 22.08 30.26 24.75
C SER A 624 22.09 28.86 25.36
N MET A 625 22.74 28.72 26.51
CA MET A 625 22.91 27.43 27.19
C MET A 625 21.57 26.84 27.64
N GLU A 626 20.66 27.65 28.18
CA GLU A 626 19.34 27.19 28.64
C GLU A 626 18.49 26.62 27.50
N HIS A 627 18.46 27.29 26.34
CA HIS A 627 17.73 26.79 25.18
C HIS A 627 18.35 25.51 24.61
N ALA A 628 19.68 25.43 24.55
CA ALA A 628 20.38 24.22 24.13
C ALA A 628 20.08 23.04 25.07
N GLU A 629 20.11 23.27 26.38
CA GLU A 629 19.80 22.25 27.39
C GLU A 629 18.37 21.72 27.25
N ALA A 630 17.38 22.60 27.10
CA ALA A 630 15.98 22.20 26.92
C ALA A 630 15.76 21.36 25.64
N MET A 631 16.42 21.72 24.54
CA MET A 631 16.34 20.96 23.29
C MET A 631 17.04 19.60 23.41
N LEU A 632 18.22 19.54 24.02
CA LEU A 632 18.94 18.29 24.27
C LEU A 632 18.15 17.36 25.21
N ALA A 633 17.49 17.90 26.24
CA ALA A 633 16.65 17.12 27.14
C ALA A 633 15.46 16.48 26.41
N THR A 634 14.82 17.24 25.52
CA THR A 634 13.73 16.72 24.68
C THR A 634 14.25 15.65 23.71
N ALA A 635 15.39 15.90 23.06
CA ALA A 635 16.03 14.94 22.15
C ALA A 635 16.41 13.63 22.88
N GLU A 636 16.96 13.73 24.09
CA GLU A 636 17.31 12.58 24.93
C GLU A 636 16.08 11.76 25.31
N GLN A 637 14.98 12.41 25.69
CA GLN A 637 13.73 11.72 26.02
C GLN A 637 13.19 10.92 24.82
N LEU A 638 13.21 11.52 23.62
CA LEU A 638 12.79 10.85 22.40
C LEU A 638 13.75 9.68 22.07
N ALA A 639 15.06 9.93 22.09
CA ALA A 639 16.08 8.93 21.75
C ALA A 639 16.11 7.75 22.73
N ALA A 640 15.88 7.99 24.02
CA ALA A 640 15.72 6.96 25.05
C ALA A 640 14.40 6.20 24.93
N GLY A 641 13.35 6.84 24.40
CA GLY A 641 12.05 6.23 24.15
C GLY A 641 12.02 5.32 22.92
N LEU A 642 12.95 5.50 21.97
CA LEU A 642 13.25 4.50 20.93
C LEU A 642 13.71 3.22 21.63
N GLY A 643 13.27 2.04 21.19
CA GLY A 643 13.68 0.76 21.80
C GLY A 643 13.15 0.48 23.22
N ALA A 644 12.25 1.32 23.76
CA ALA A 644 11.58 1.05 25.03
C ALA A 644 10.81 -0.28 24.96
N GLN A 645 11.11 -1.20 25.88
CA GLN A 645 10.51 -2.53 25.90
C GLN A 645 9.18 -2.54 26.68
N PRO A 646 8.20 -3.38 26.30
CA PRO A 646 6.99 -3.59 27.09
C PRO A 646 7.35 -4.09 28.50
N ARG A 647 6.66 -3.56 29.52
CA ARG A 647 6.81 -4.09 30.90
C ARG A 647 6.40 -5.57 30.86
N SER A 648 7.26 -6.46 31.32
CA SER A 648 6.88 -7.86 31.49
C SER A 648 5.70 -7.90 32.45
N SER A 649 4.56 -8.43 32.01
CA SER A 649 3.33 -8.60 32.80
C SER A 649 3.44 -9.63 33.92
N THR A 650 4.66 -10.01 34.28
CA THR A 650 4.97 -10.96 35.35
C THR A 650 5.30 -10.13 36.59
N VAL A 651 4.57 -10.38 37.69
CA VAL A 651 4.65 -9.75 39.02
C VAL A 651 3.69 -8.57 39.27
N GLU A 652 2.37 -8.83 39.16
CA GLU A 652 1.34 -8.13 39.95
C GLU A 652 0.43 -9.16 40.65
N LYS A 653 1.02 -10.10 41.40
CA LYS A 653 0.31 -10.90 42.41
C LYS A 653 1.29 -11.28 43.52
N ASN A 654 1.54 -10.35 44.44
CA ASN A 654 1.74 -10.56 45.88
C ASN A 654 2.37 -9.30 46.50
N GLY A 655 1.70 -8.73 47.49
CA GLY A 655 2.12 -7.56 48.24
C GLY A 655 3.36 -7.85 49.11
N GLY A 656 4.52 -7.85 48.48
CA GLY A 656 5.83 -7.90 49.13
C GLY A 656 6.71 -6.77 48.60
N THR A 657 7.37 -6.07 49.50
CA THR A 657 8.25 -4.92 49.29
C THR A 657 9.17 -5.02 48.06
N PRO A 658 9.35 -3.94 47.28
CA PRO A 658 10.11 -3.98 46.05
C PRO A 658 11.61 -3.98 46.33
N THR A 659 12.23 -5.16 46.35
CA THR A 659 13.70 -5.28 46.25
C THR A 659 14.10 -5.45 44.79
N GLN A 660 14.68 -4.38 44.23
CA GLN A 660 15.26 -4.35 42.89
C GLN A 660 16.37 -5.40 42.74
N ARG A 661 16.08 -6.52 42.07
CA ARG A 661 17.10 -7.35 41.41
C ARG A 661 16.61 -7.70 40.02
N SER A 662 17.00 -6.90 39.04
CA SER A 662 16.83 -7.21 37.62
C SER A 662 17.77 -8.36 37.23
N ASN A 663 17.20 -9.47 36.79
CA ASN A 663 17.95 -10.57 36.16
C ASN A 663 18.57 -10.11 34.83
N PRO A 664 19.86 -10.35 34.56
CA PRO A 664 20.59 -9.85 33.38
C PRO A 664 20.39 -10.71 32.10
N GLY A 665 19.28 -11.46 31.99
CA GLY A 665 19.13 -12.52 30.98
C GLY A 665 18.21 -12.24 29.78
N LYS A 666 17.56 -11.07 29.69
CA LYS A 666 16.72 -10.72 28.52
C LYS A 666 17.29 -9.50 27.81
N THR A 667 17.98 -9.77 26.69
CA THR A 667 18.67 -8.85 25.77
C THR A 667 17.72 -7.96 24.97
N GLY A 668 16.82 -7.26 25.65
CA GLY A 668 16.22 -6.05 25.11
C GLY A 668 17.01 -4.89 25.69
N ASP A 669 18.07 -4.46 25.00
CA ASP A 669 19.06 -3.54 25.58
C ASP A 669 18.45 -2.24 26.10
N GLY A 670 17.24 -1.84 25.68
CA GLY A 670 16.47 -0.76 26.32
C GLY A 670 17.18 0.60 26.35
N VAL A 671 18.34 0.70 25.72
CA VAL A 671 19.19 1.89 25.61
C VAL A 671 18.61 2.85 24.57
N GLY A 672 17.73 2.37 23.68
CA GLY A 672 17.22 3.16 22.57
C GLY A 672 18.30 3.51 21.56
N ASN A 673 18.22 4.70 20.95
CA ASN A 673 19.20 5.13 19.96
C ASN A 673 20.52 5.53 20.64
N ALA A 674 21.33 4.53 21.00
CA ALA A 674 22.55 4.70 21.77
C ALA A 674 23.56 5.69 21.15
N PRO A 675 23.81 5.70 19.82
CA PRO A 675 24.70 6.68 19.19
C PRO A 675 24.23 8.13 19.39
N LEU A 676 22.96 8.42 19.14
CA LEU A 676 22.41 9.76 19.30
C LEU A 676 22.43 10.20 20.77
N ARG A 677 22.04 9.30 21.69
CA ARG A 677 22.08 9.56 23.14
C ARG A 677 23.49 9.82 23.64
N LEU A 678 24.48 9.10 23.14
CA LEU A 678 25.87 9.31 23.51
C LEU A 678 26.31 10.73 23.14
N TRP A 679 26.04 11.14 21.90
CA TRP A 679 26.36 12.50 21.44
C TRP A 679 25.65 13.57 22.28
N ILE A 680 24.34 13.39 22.55
CA ILE A 680 23.56 14.31 23.40
C ILE A 680 24.17 14.38 24.80
N GLY A 681 24.49 13.22 25.38
CA GLY A 681 25.08 13.11 26.71
C GLY A 681 26.46 13.78 26.83
N GLU A 682 27.26 13.77 25.77
CA GLU A 682 28.53 14.50 25.72
C GLU A 682 28.33 16.01 25.67
N ARG A 683 27.35 16.51 24.91
CA ARG A 683 26.99 17.93 24.92
C ARG A 683 26.40 18.38 26.26
N MET A 684 25.56 17.55 26.89
CA MET A 684 25.05 17.84 28.23
C MET A 684 26.16 17.86 29.28
N LEU A 685 27.14 16.95 29.19
CA LEU A 685 28.30 16.94 30.08
C LEU A 685 29.09 18.25 29.96
N GLU A 686 29.29 18.73 28.74
CA GLU A 686 29.95 20.01 28.46
C GLU A 686 29.18 21.19 29.10
N LEU A 687 27.86 21.24 28.93
CA LEU A 687 27.03 22.30 29.53
C LEU A 687 27.07 22.28 31.07
N LYS A 688 26.97 21.11 31.70
CA LYS A 688 27.02 20.96 33.16
C LYS A 688 28.36 21.40 33.74
N ARG A 689 29.46 21.07 33.07
CA ARG A 689 30.81 21.54 33.45
C ARG A 689 30.92 23.06 33.34
N ARG A 690 30.40 23.67 32.26
CA ARG A 690 30.37 25.14 32.11
C ARG A 690 29.52 25.82 33.18
N ALA A 691 28.44 25.19 33.63
CA ALA A 691 27.57 25.67 34.70
C ALA A 691 28.15 25.48 36.10
N GLY A 692 29.26 24.74 36.26
CA GLY A 692 29.87 24.43 37.56
C GLY A 692 29.14 23.35 38.38
N ASP A 693 28.19 22.62 37.79
CA ASP A 693 27.49 21.51 38.45
C ASP A 693 28.29 20.20 38.29
N GLU A 694 29.35 20.08 39.10
CA GLU A 694 30.25 18.92 39.11
C GLU A 694 29.54 17.60 39.44
N VAL A 695 28.47 17.64 40.24
CA VAL A 695 27.73 16.44 40.63
C VAL A 695 26.93 15.92 39.45
N ALA A 696 26.18 16.79 38.76
CA ALA A 696 25.45 16.40 37.56
C ALA A 696 26.40 16.00 36.41
N ALA A 697 27.56 16.65 36.31
CA ALA A 697 28.59 16.31 35.32
C ALA A 697 29.12 14.88 35.54
N ARG A 698 29.51 14.51 36.77
CA ARG A 698 29.95 13.13 37.09
C ARG A 698 28.87 12.09 36.79
N ASN A 699 27.61 12.39 37.11
CA ASN A 699 26.48 11.52 36.81
C ASN A 699 26.31 11.32 35.30
N GLN A 700 26.44 12.39 34.51
CA GLN A 700 26.37 12.33 33.05
C GLN A 700 27.53 11.53 32.47
N GLU A 701 28.74 11.68 33.00
CA GLU A 701 29.92 10.95 32.57
C GLU A 701 29.75 9.43 32.75
N MET A 702 29.22 9.00 33.89
CA MET A 702 28.88 7.58 34.12
C MET A 702 27.85 7.06 33.12
N LEU A 703 26.85 7.88 32.76
CA LEU A 703 25.87 7.51 31.74
C LEU A 703 26.52 7.39 30.35
N ASN A 704 27.39 8.33 29.99
CA ASN A 704 28.10 8.31 28.71
C ASN A 704 29.00 7.07 28.58
N VAL A 705 29.65 6.63 29.66
CA VAL A 705 30.41 5.36 29.66
C VAL A 705 29.53 4.16 29.30
N LYS A 706 28.32 4.07 29.88
CA LYS A 706 27.37 3.00 29.55
C LYS A 706 26.92 3.09 28.08
N LEU A 707 26.68 4.30 27.58
CA LEU A 707 26.29 4.53 26.20
C LEU A 707 27.42 4.16 25.22
N ARG A 708 28.69 4.46 25.52
CA ARG A 708 29.84 4.02 24.71
C ARG A 708 29.91 2.50 24.62
N ILE A 709 29.72 1.80 25.72
CA ILE A 709 29.67 0.33 25.74
C ILE A 709 28.53 -0.17 24.84
N ALA A 710 27.36 0.47 24.89
CA ALA A 710 26.22 0.10 24.04
C ALA A 710 26.52 0.35 22.54
N VAL A 711 27.12 1.48 22.20
CA VAL A 711 27.54 1.79 20.81
C VAL A 711 28.57 0.77 20.31
N GLN A 712 29.61 0.47 21.10
CA GLN A 712 30.61 -0.54 20.74
C GLN A 712 29.99 -1.93 20.51
N LYS A 713 28.99 -2.31 21.31
CA LYS A 713 28.25 -3.58 21.09
C LYS A 713 27.47 -3.59 19.78
N ILE A 714 26.91 -2.45 19.37
CA ILE A 714 26.21 -2.31 18.09
C ILE A 714 27.22 -2.46 16.94
N GLU A 715 28.34 -1.76 17.00
CA GLU A 715 29.39 -1.80 15.96
C GLU A 715 30.07 -3.17 15.85
N GLN A 716 30.22 -3.89 16.96
CA GLN A 716 30.77 -5.25 16.98
C GLN A 716 29.78 -6.32 16.52
N ARG A 717 28.50 -5.96 16.36
CA ARG A 717 27.47 -6.92 15.94
C ARG A 717 27.70 -7.32 14.49
N LYS A 718 28.10 -8.59 14.30
CA LYS A 718 28.11 -9.20 12.97
C LYS A 718 26.70 -9.22 12.40
N SER A 719 26.50 -8.57 11.26
CA SER A 719 25.24 -8.70 10.53
C SER A 719 25.17 -10.06 9.85
N VAL A 720 23.98 -10.65 9.82
CA VAL A 720 23.70 -11.87 9.03
C VAL A 720 23.99 -11.64 7.54
N PHE A 721 23.89 -10.39 7.09
CA PHE A 721 24.15 -9.96 5.71
C PHE A 721 25.53 -9.32 5.51
N GLY A 722 26.40 -9.40 6.53
CA GLY A 722 27.78 -8.95 6.40
C GLY A 722 28.51 -9.75 5.33
N PRO A 723 29.47 -9.15 4.61
CA PRO A 723 30.31 -9.91 3.70
C PRO A 723 30.94 -11.07 4.47
N VAL A 724 30.92 -12.27 3.89
CA VAL A 724 31.85 -13.31 4.32
C VAL A 724 33.23 -12.68 4.23
N PRO A 725 34.05 -12.64 5.29
CA PRO A 725 35.37 -12.05 5.23
C PRO A 725 36.10 -12.76 4.10
N VAL A 726 36.28 -12.05 2.98
CA VAL A 726 37.17 -12.52 1.92
C VAL A 726 38.54 -12.44 2.56
N PRO A 727 39.28 -13.56 2.72
CA PRO A 727 40.62 -13.50 3.25
C PRO A 727 41.41 -12.58 2.34
N VAL A 728 41.74 -11.39 2.83
CA VAL A 728 42.60 -10.44 2.11
C VAL A 728 43.96 -11.13 2.03
N PRO A 729 44.48 -11.45 0.83
CA PRO A 729 45.85 -11.94 0.70
C PRO A 729 46.76 -10.88 1.29
N VAL A 730 47.64 -11.29 2.20
CA VAL A 730 48.47 -10.41 3.06
C VAL A 730 49.45 -9.50 2.29
N ASP A 731 49.52 -9.56 0.96
CA ASP A 731 50.59 -8.93 0.18
C ASP A 731 50.13 -8.07 -1.02
N GLN A 732 49.08 -7.26 -0.90
CA GLN A 732 48.82 -6.21 -1.91
C GLN A 732 48.55 -4.84 -1.29
N SER A 733 49.60 -4.02 -1.27
CA SER A 733 49.58 -2.58 -1.02
C SER A 733 48.53 -1.87 -1.88
N PHE A 734 47.74 -1.01 -1.25
CA PHE A 734 46.64 -0.20 -1.79
C PHE A 734 46.99 0.78 -2.93
N SER A 735 48.19 0.72 -3.52
CA SER A 735 48.65 1.68 -4.53
C SER A 735 48.32 1.32 -5.99
N LYS A 736 47.44 0.34 -6.26
CA LYS A 736 47.17 -0.14 -7.64
C LYS A 736 45.70 -0.28 -8.05
N LEU A 737 44.74 0.06 -7.19
CA LEU A 737 43.35 0.18 -7.64
C LEU A 737 43.14 1.59 -8.20
N GLY A 738 43.55 1.77 -9.46
CA GLY A 738 43.27 2.97 -10.23
C GLY A 738 41.76 3.15 -10.38
N ILE A 739 41.21 4.05 -9.57
CA ILE A 739 39.85 4.59 -9.70
C ILE A 739 40.04 6.09 -9.95
N ASP A 740 40.67 6.45 -11.07
CA ASP A 740 40.84 7.85 -11.48
C ASP A 740 40.16 8.18 -12.84
N ASP A 741 39.58 7.21 -13.55
CA ASP A 741 38.95 7.47 -14.86
C ASP A 741 37.44 7.19 -14.87
N PHE A 742 36.68 8.05 -14.19
CA PHE A 742 35.30 8.38 -14.57
C PHE A 742 35.11 9.89 -14.47
N VAL A 743 35.91 10.62 -15.26
CA VAL A 743 35.67 12.05 -15.54
C VAL A 743 34.48 12.15 -16.48
N TYR A 744 33.42 12.80 -16.00
CA TYR A 744 32.36 13.35 -16.82
C TYR A 744 32.96 14.23 -17.92
N GLY A 745 32.80 13.85 -19.18
CA GLY A 745 33.05 14.75 -20.31
C GLY A 745 32.01 15.89 -20.31
N PRO A 746 32.40 17.14 -20.61
CA PRO A 746 31.47 18.26 -20.71
C PRO A 746 30.63 18.18 -22.00
N PRO A 747 29.51 18.92 -22.10
CA PRO A 747 28.52 18.77 -23.18
C PRO A 747 29.04 19.05 -24.59
#